data_AF-A0A4V6Y7X5-F1
#
_entry.id   AF-A0A4V6Y7X5-F1
#
_cell.length_a   1.000
_cell.length_b   1.000
_cell.length_c   1.000
_cell.angle_alpha   90.00
_cell.angle_beta   90.00
_cell.angle_gamma   90.00
#
_symmetry.space_group_name_H-M   'P 1'
#
loop_
_entity.id
_entity.type
_entity.pdbx_description
1 polymer ?
#
loop_
_entity_poly.entity_id
_entity_poly.type
_entity_poly.pdbx_seq_one_letter_code
_entity_poly.pdbx_strand_id
1 'polypeptide(L)'
;MDSAARIYDMYETMLENILKDPSEPAASLPQDFLKAITDNFSNDRIIGRGGFGEVYKGILRSGKKIAVKKIYDRYHVHKDNSLDELSNVLGIMHPNVVQLIGYCAETKMDTMTHDGGKLIVAEIRSRLLCFEYISNGGLDMYISKEYMDLGWDEIYKIIKGICSGLNALHEENIVHLDLKPQNILMDGNMMPKIVDFGLARLLGENKSKIYTERATGTTGYMAPEYFNGGKISTKADIFSLGVIMIELMTGSRNYPRSVPPYYSYTSYGNTLDTTQAQLEEFSGTVLEKWKKIFQKTLKDASLVEVSTNQLKQLIAIALKCVDSDLNKRPNAADILQIFSRNEAGQSLCDPCCKYSQVRDLVSVQPTELKIHMADPNKLYRSSCLLHLNNNTLGHVAFRILSNTLARHFIWPSFGFVPPGCRYTVAVTMRYQQNPPPSEDLVFTLESTRASDQEIKNVISRHLIYDHDDFFAKAKDKGRQVHEEKLTPVYSNNELEIEIVPLEMSDNYMMDSIDAHPTEPWILIIRRSIIIWDYNTQEMAHLPPRGEQKQVSQLSGRFGGSNKPLVAKFIAQKNWIVVGCSVGYIKVYKYCKQALFSEIKSFKAHEYGDISSLELHQTGPYVLSAVENRNGRRASVWDNPMDKIKMWDWENGWKLICTFNTEKYTYQIKFNPMDVNMFATISGGVKVWNTCSPDSVSELRRTHPACLDFFSRDGAPHMIFAEQSNRRKPTIWDCQNMKCVSTLKEHLADVTVVFSHPELPVLVTGSDDGTIRLWNSSTFSLLGVLNCGLRNVVAITSLKGSRRYMYLEACVEDCYLTFWWIGNC
;
A
#
# COMPACT_ATOMS: atom_id res chain seq x y z
N MET A 1 -33.97 33.19 -29.51
CA MET A 1 -33.67 32.59 -28.19
C MET A 1 -32.52 33.36 -27.59
N ASP A 2 -32.78 33.93 -26.42
CA ASP A 2 -32.06 35.02 -25.77
C ASP A 2 -30.62 34.66 -25.40
N SER A 3 -29.65 35.57 -25.60
CA SER A 3 -28.23 35.32 -25.30
C SER A 3 -27.99 35.02 -23.82
N ALA A 4 -28.80 35.61 -22.93
CA ALA A 4 -28.79 35.35 -21.48
C ALA A 4 -29.22 33.91 -21.14
N ALA A 5 -30.18 33.34 -21.86
CA ALA A 5 -30.64 31.97 -21.63
C ALA A 5 -29.54 30.95 -21.96
N ARG A 6 -28.78 31.18 -23.05
CA ARG A 6 -27.65 30.32 -23.45
C ARG A 6 -26.50 30.35 -22.43
N ILE A 7 -26.21 31.51 -21.86
CA ILE A 7 -25.18 31.67 -20.83
C ILE A 7 -25.59 30.95 -19.53
N TYR A 8 -26.88 31.04 -19.18
CA TYR A 8 -27.42 30.33 -18.03
C TYR A 8 -27.30 28.81 -18.19
N ASP A 9 -27.71 28.28 -19.35
CA ASP A 9 -27.64 26.85 -19.65
C ASP A 9 -26.19 26.33 -19.62
N MET A 10 -25.22 27.15 -20.03
CA MET A 10 -23.79 26.83 -19.96
C MET A 10 -23.33 26.61 -18.50
N TYR A 11 -23.60 27.56 -17.59
CA TYR A 11 -23.19 27.44 -16.19
C TYR A 11 -23.91 26.31 -15.46
N GLU A 12 -25.18 26.09 -15.78
CA GLU A 12 -25.93 24.96 -15.26
C GLU A 12 -25.34 23.62 -15.71
N THR A 13 -25.03 23.49 -17.00
CA THR A 13 -24.38 22.28 -17.56
C THR A 13 -23.01 22.03 -16.91
N MET A 14 -22.21 23.09 -16.69
CA MET A 14 -20.93 22.98 -15.99
C MET A 14 -21.09 22.42 -14.57
N LEU A 15 -22.00 23.00 -13.78
CA LEU A 15 -22.28 22.50 -12.43
C LEU A 15 -22.80 21.06 -12.43
N GLU A 16 -23.65 20.70 -13.39
CA GLU A 16 -24.15 19.34 -13.49
C GLU A 16 -23.08 18.32 -13.83
N ASN A 17 -22.11 18.70 -14.66
CA ASN A 17 -20.97 17.86 -15.00
C ASN A 17 -20.04 17.69 -13.79
N ILE A 18 -19.72 18.77 -13.06
CA ILE A 18 -18.90 18.69 -11.83
C ILE A 18 -19.58 17.84 -10.74
N LEU A 19 -20.91 17.91 -10.63
CA LEU A 19 -21.69 17.06 -9.71
C LEU A 19 -21.76 15.59 -10.15
N LYS A 20 -21.46 15.27 -11.42
CA LYS A 20 -21.41 13.89 -11.94
C LYS A 20 -19.99 13.33 -11.88
N ASP A 21 -19.00 14.16 -12.20
CA ASP A 21 -17.58 13.84 -12.17
C ASP A 21 -16.86 14.80 -11.22
N PRO A 22 -16.58 14.36 -9.99
CA PRO A 22 -15.91 15.19 -9.00
C PRO A 22 -14.48 15.61 -9.36
N SER A 23 -13.87 15.01 -10.39
CA SER A 23 -12.52 15.38 -10.86
C SER A 23 -12.47 16.68 -11.66
N GLU A 24 -13.63 17.16 -12.13
CA GLU A 24 -13.74 18.44 -12.83
C GLU A 24 -13.46 19.62 -11.87
N PRO A 25 -12.72 20.66 -12.32
CA PRO A 25 -12.36 21.78 -11.48
C PRO A 25 -13.58 22.64 -11.12
N ALA A 26 -13.53 23.25 -9.93
CA ALA A 26 -14.57 24.17 -9.47
C ALA A 26 -14.78 25.34 -10.46
N ALA A 27 -16.03 25.56 -10.85
CA ALA A 27 -16.38 26.57 -11.85
C ALA A 27 -16.34 28.00 -11.28
N SER A 28 -15.84 28.96 -12.06
CA SER A 28 -16.06 30.38 -11.80
C SER A 28 -17.45 30.78 -12.27
N LEU A 29 -18.30 31.22 -11.35
CA LEU A 29 -19.73 31.44 -11.56
C LEU A 29 -20.09 32.91 -11.36
N PRO A 30 -20.92 33.50 -12.25
CA PRO A 30 -21.37 34.87 -12.07
C PRO A 30 -22.31 35.03 -10.87
N GLN A 31 -22.24 36.17 -10.20
CA GLN A 31 -23.12 36.48 -9.07
C GLN A 31 -24.61 36.41 -9.46
N ASP A 32 -24.96 36.89 -10.65
CA ASP A 32 -26.36 36.94 -11.10
C ASP A 32 -26.93 35.55 -11.37
N PHE A 33 -26.10 34.60 -11.81
CA PHE A 33 -26.48 33.19 -11.89
C PHE A 33 -26.76 32.61 -10.50
N LEU A 34 -25.87 32.88 -9.53
CA LEU A 34 -26.04 32.42 -8.14
C LEU A 34 -27.27 33.04 -7.46
N LYS A 35 -27.58 34.32 -7.73
CA LYS A 35 -28.82 34.97 -7.28
C LYS A 35 -30.04 34.24 -7.82
N ALA A 36 -30.05 33.88 -9.10
CA ALA A 36 -31.20 33.23 -9.73
C ALA A 36 -31.49 31.85 -9.09
N ILE A 37 -30.49 30.98 -8.94
CA ILE A 37 -30.69 29.64 -8.37
C ILE A 37 -31.01 29.66 -6.86
N THR A 38 -30.68 30.76 -6.16
CA THR A 38 -30.98 30.95 -4.73
C THR A 38 -32.23 31.80 -4.49
N ASP A 39 -33.03 32.04 -5.53
CA ASP A 39 -34.23 32.90 -5.44
C ASP A 39 -33.93 34.27 -4.82
N ASN A 40 -32.95 34.95 -5.41
CA ASN A 40 -32.39 36.23 -4.96
C ASN A 40 -31.92 36.20 -3.50
N PHE A 41 -31.25 35.12 -3.09
CA PHE A 41 -30.85 34.88 -1.69
C PHE A 41 -32.04 35.02 -0.71
N SER A 42 -33.18 34.42 -1.07
CA SER A 42 -34.38 34.44 -0.22
C SER A 42 -34.10 33.82 1.16
N ASN A 43 -34.71 34.38 2.19
CA ASN A 43 -34.65 33.82 3.55
C ASN A 43 -35.17 32.37 3.60
N ASP A 44 -36.11 32.00 2.71
CA ASP A 44 -36.66 30.64 2.61
C ASP A 44 -35.65 29.61 2.06
N ARG A 45 -34.55 30.09 1.47
CA ARG A 45 -33.44 29.26 0.97
C ARG A 45 -32.32 29.09 1.98
N ILE A 46 -32.37 29.73 3.14
CA ILE A 46 -31.27 29.65 4.11
C ILE A 46 -31.23 28.27 4.77
N ILE A 47 -30.07 27.62 4.68
CA ILE A 47 -29.79 26.32 5.30
C ILE A 47 -28.74 26.39 6.41
N GLY A 48 -28.05 27.53 6.56
CA GLY A 48 -27.13 27.78 7.65
C GLY A 48 -26.77 29.25 7.80
N ARG A 49 -26.52 29.69 9.04
CA ARG A 49 -26.00 31.03 9.37
C ARG A 49 -24.83 30.88 10.33
N GLY A 50 -23.71 31.53 10.05
CA GLY A 50 -22.50 31.45 10.87
C GLY A 50 -21.74 32.77 10.94
N GLY A 51 -20.63 32.80 11.67
CA GLY A 51 -19.80 34.01 11.82
C GLY A 51 -19.17 34.51 10.51
N PHE A 52 -19.00 33.62 9.53
CA PHE A 52 -18.34 33.87 8.26
C PHE A 52 -19.31 34.19 7.10
N GLY A 53 -20.60 33.96 7.29
CA GLY A 53 -21.58 34.16 6.22
C GLY A 53 -22.89 33.41 6.41
N GLU A 54 -23.66 33.36 5.34
CA GLU A 54 -24.93 32.64 5.25
C GLU A 54 -24.85 31.60 4.13
N VAL A 55 -25.43 30.43 4.35
CA VAL A 55 -25.48 29.35 3.37
C VAL A 55 -26.91 29.23 2.85
N TYR A 56 -27.04 29.35 1.54
CA TYR A 56 -28.31 29.29 0.82
C TYR A 56 -28.39 27.99 0.01
N LYS A 57 -29.58 27.45 -0.13
CA LYS A 57 -29.89 26.32 -1.00
C LYS A 57 -30.13 26.84 -2.41
N GLY A 58 -29.21 26.54 -3.33
CA GLY A 58 -29.40 26.74 -4.75
C GLY A 58 -30.18 25.58 -5.36
N ILE A 59 -31.13 25.86 -6.26
CA ILE A 59 -31.85 24.85 -7.03
C ILE A 59 -31.64 25.12 -8.53
N LEU A 60 -31.05 24.15 -9.22
CA LEU A 60 -30.91 24.14 -10.68
C LEU A 60 -32.26 23.83 -11.34
N ARG A 61 -32.44 24.14 -12.63
CA ARG A 61 -33.68 23.83 -13.37
C ARG A 61 -33.95 22.33 -13.45
N SER A 62 -32.89 21.51 -13.43
CA SER A 62 -33.02 20.06 -13.30
C SER A 62 -33.55 19.57 -11.94
N GLY A 63 -33.67 20.46 -10.95
CA GLY A 63 -34.08 20.14 -9.58
C GLY A 63 -32.93 19.70 -8.67
N LYS A 64 -31.70 19.57 -9.21
CA LYS A 64 -30.49 19.34 -8.41
C LYS A 64 -30.27 20.51 -7.45
N LYS A 65 -29.81 20.19 -6.25
CA LYS A 65 -29.58 21.15 -5.16
C LYS A 65 -28.09 21.36 -4.96
N ILE A 66 -27.70 22.59 -4.66
CA ILE A 66 -26.34 22.95 -4.25
C ILE A 66 -26.39 23.83 -2.99
N ALA A 67 -25.28 23.93 -2.27
CA ALA A 67 -25.12 24.85 -1.15
C ALA A 67 -24.28 26.07 -1.57
N VAL A 68 -24.82 27.27 -1.43
CA VAL A 68 -24.18 28.54 -1.81
C VAL A 68 -23.88 29.34 -0.56
N LYS A 69 -22.62 29.32 -0.12
CA LYS A 69 -22.13 30.11 1.02
C LYS A 69 -21.78 31.52 0.56
N LYS A 70 -22.55 32.50 1.00
CA LYS A 70 -22.30 33.93 0.81
C LYS A 70 -21.49 34.44 2.00
N ILE A 71 -20.26 34.89 1.74
CA ILE A 71 -19.34 35.36 2.78
C ILE A 71 -19.71 36.80 3.15
N TYR A 72 -19.73 37.14 4.44
CA TYR A 72 -20.01 38.51 4.87
C TYR A 72 -18.87 39.45 4.46
N ASP A 73 -19.24 40.59 3.88
CA ASP A 73 -18.31 41.69 3.59
C ASP A 73 -18.05 42.44 4.91
N ARG A 74 -17.10 41.96 5.71
CA ARG A 74 -16.72 42.69 6.93
C ARG A 74 -15.79 43.82 6.52
N TYR A 75 -16.33 45.04 6.66
CA TYR A 75 -15.69 46.34 6.54
C TYR A 75 -14.15 46.32 6.59
N HIS A 76 -13.57 46.94 5.56
CA HIS A 76 -12.18 47.38 5.45
C HIS A 76 -11.45 47.39 6.80
N VAL A 77 -10.49 46.47 7.03
CA VAL A 77 -9.27 46.67 7.86
C VAL A 77 -8.41 45.41 8.02
N HIS A 78 -8.87 44.18 7.74
CA HIS A 78 -7.99 42.98 7.82
C HIS A 78 -8.07 42.09 6.57
N LYS A 79 -7.00 41.30 6.35
CA LYS A 79 -6.76 40.40 5.21
C LYS A 79 -8.04 39.75 4.67
N ASP A 80 -8.13 39.61 3.35
CA ASP A 80 -9.25 39.00 2.64
C ASP A 80 -9.34 37.48 2.97
N ASN A 81 -9.92 37.15 4.13
CA ASN A 81 -10.06 35.77 4.64
C ASN A 81 -10.87 34.85 3.69
N SER A 82 -11.55 35.42 2.69
CA SER A 82 -12.34 34.68 1.69
C SER A 82 -11.46 33.86 0.73
N LEU A 83 -10.26 34.37 0.41
CA LEU A 83 -9.28 33.65 -0.40
C LEU A 83 -8.62 32.52 0.38
N ASP A 84 -8.53 32.63 1.71
CA ASP A 84 -7.97 31.58 2.57
C ASP A 84 -8.90 30.35 2.60
N GLU A 85 -10.21 30.52 2.82
CA GLU A 85 -11.16 29.38 2.78
C GLU A 85 -11.21 28.73 1.40
N LEU A 86 -11.20 29.53 0.33
CA LEU A 86 -11.13 29.03 -1.04
C LEU A 86 -9.83 28.21 -1.27
N SER A 87 -8.67 28.75 -0.88
CA SER A 87 -7.37 28.09 -1.03
C SER A 87 -7.25 26.81 -0.20
N ASN A 88 -7.92 26.75 0.95
CA ASN A 88 -7.92 25.58 1.83
C ASN A 88 -8.83 24.44 1.33
N VAL A 89 -9.73 24.67 0.38
CA VAL A 89 -10.66 23.60 -0.09
C VAL A 89 -10.48 23.30 -1.58
N LEU A 90 -9.85 24.19 -2.33
CA LEU A 90 -9.47 23.95 -3.73
C LEU A 90 -8.61 22.69 -3.86
N GLY A 91 -9.06 21.74 -4.67
CA GLY A 91 -8.30 20.53 -5.02
C GLY A 91 -8.48 19.34 -4.07
N ILE A 92 -9.24 19.50 -2.97
CA ILE A 92 -9.52 18.38 -2.07
C ILE A 92 -10.69 17.56 -2.62
N MET A 93 -10.41 16.31 -2.97
CA MET A 93 -11.40 15.35 -3.44
C MET A 93 -11.39 14.12 -2.54
N HIS A 94 -12.36 14.05 -1.61
CA HIS A 94 -12.45 12.92 -0.68
C HIS A 94 -13.93 12.64 -0.32
N PRO A 95 -14.38 11.38 -0.24
CA PRO A 95 -15.78 11.03 0.04
C PRO A 95 -16.34 11.62 1.35
N ASN A 96 -15.49 11.80 2.36
CA ASN A 96 -15.85 12.35 3.68
C ASN A 96 -15.49 13.84 3.87
N VAL A 97 -15.21 14.56 2.79
CA VAL A 97 -15.02 16.02 2.80
C VAL A 97 -15.99 16.62 1.78
N VAL A 98 -16.59 17.76 2.09
CA VAL A 98 -17.51 18.42 1.15
C VAL A 98 -16.78 18.90 -0.10
N GLN A 99 -17.36 18.62 -1.27
CA GLN A 99 -16.82 19.05 -2.54
C GLN A 99 -17.17 20.51 -2.84
N LEU A 100 -16.14 21.32 -3.13
CA LEU A 100 -16.29 22.64 -3.73
C LEU A 100 -16.55 22.48 -5.24
N ILE A 101 -17.71 22.94 -5.71
CA ILE A 101 -18.14 22.80 -7.12
C ILE A 101 -18.05 24.12 -7.89
N GLY A 102 -17.95 25.25 -7.20
CA GLY A 102 -17.76 26.54 -7.85
C GLY A 102 -17.56 27.69 -6.87
N TYR A 103 -17.25 28.87 -7.41
CA TYR A 103 -17.04 30.08 -6.62
C TYR A 103 -17.39 31.33 -7.43
N CYS A 104 -17.66 32.42 -6.74
CA CYS A 104 -17.82 33.76 -7.30
C CYS A 104 -16.88 34.70 -6.57
N ALA A 105 -16.02 35.40 -7.31
CA ALA A 105 -15.08 36.40 -6.80
C ALA A 105 -15.17 37.72 -7.58
N GLU A 106 -16.39 38.24 -7.75
CA GLU A 106 -16.63 39.49 -8.46
C GLU A 106 -16.37 40.71 -7.58
N THR A 107 -15.83 41.77 -8.17
CA THR A 107 -15.68 43.09 -7.55
C THR A 107 -16.31 44.12 -8.47
N LYS A 108 -17.25 44.92 -7.97
CA LYS A 108 -17.95 45.97 -8.73
C LYS A 108 -17.90 47.29 -7.95
N MET A 109 -17.86 48.41 -8.66
CA MET A 109 -18.05 49.73 -8.06
C MET A 109 -19.54 50.07 -8.11
N ASP A 110 -20.13 50.42 -6.98
CA ASP A 110 -21.54 50.81 -6.92
C ASP A 110 -21.75 51.95 -5.91
N THR A 111 -22.89 52.64 -6.01
CA THR A 111 -23.25 53.70 -5.09
C THR A 111 -24.03 53.14 -3.90
N MET A 112 -23.51 53.33 -2.69
CA MET A 112 -24.18 52.97 -1.43
C MET A 112 -24.45 54.19 -0.56
N THR A 113 -25.53 54.13 0.23
CA THR A 113 -25.85 55.17 1.21
C THR A 113 -25.02 54.94 2.47
N HIS A 114 -24.13 55.88 2.80
CA HIS A 114 -23.39 55.86 4.07
C HIS A 114 -24.27 56.34 5.23
N ASP A 115 -23.92 55.98 6.46
CA ASP A 115 -24.58 56.49 7.66
C ASP A 115 -24.60 58.02 7.63
N GLY A 116 -25.80 58.60 7.59
CA GLY A 116 -26.03 60.04 7.35
C GLY A 116 -26.66 60.40 5.98
N GLY A 117 -27.02 59.42 5.14
CA GLY A 117 -27.81 59.65 3.92
C GLY A 117 -27.00 60.10 2.70
N LYS A 118 -25.66 60.14 2.80
CA LYS A 118 -24.78 60.54 1.70
C LYS A 118 -24.50 59.34 0.78
N LEU A 119 -24.73 59.52 -0.52
CA LEU A 119 -24.35 58.54 -1.54
C LEU A 119 -22.82 58.54 -1.70
N ILE A 120 -22.18 57.39 -1.52
CA ILE A 120 -20.75 57.19 -1.77
C ILE A 120 -20.57 56.10 -2.80
N VAL A 121 -19.56 56.23 -3.67
CA VAL A 121 -19.13 55.12 -4.53
C VAL A 121 -18.26 54.21 -3.67
N ALA A 122 -18.66 52.95 -3.55
CA ALA A 122 -17.93 51.93 -2.80
C ALA A 122 -17.62 50.73 -3.68
N GLU A 123 -16.51 50.09 -3.36
CA GLU A 123 -16.16 48.80 -3.93
C GLU A 123 -16.99 47.71 -3.25
N ILE A 124 -17.94 47.11 -3.98
CA ILE A 124 -18.73 45.97 -3.52
C ILE A 124 -18.03 44.69 -3.95
N ARG A 125 -17.64 43.86 -2.96
CA ARG A 125 -17.02 42.56 -3.20
C ARG A 125 -18.06 41.46 -3.01
N SER A 126 -18.28 40.69 -4.07
CA SER A 126 -19.12 39.50 -4.04
C SER A 126 -18.23 38.26 -3.94
N ARG A 127 -18.21 37.65 -2.76
CA ARG A 127 -17.48 36.41 -2.46
C ARG A 127 -18.48 35.32 -2.10
N LEU A 128 -18.63 34.33 -2.97
CA LEU A 128 -19.49 33.17 -2.73
C LEU A 128 -18.74 31.87 -3.04
N LEU A 129 -19.02 30.84 -2.26
CA LEU A 129 -18.52 29.48 -2.46
C LEU A 129 -19.71 28.56 -2.69
N CYS A 130 -19.60 27.68 -3.69
CA CYS A 130 -20.64 26.72 -4.05
C CYS A 130 -20.13 25.32 -3.75
N PHE A 131 -20.90 24.57 -2.97
CA PHE A 131 -20.61 23.21 -2.57
C PHE A 131 -21.72 22.26 -3.02
N GLU A 132 -21.42 20.97 -3.07
CA GLU A 132 -22.47 19.94 -3.13
C GLU A 132 -23.48 20.12 -1.97
N TYR A 133 -24.74 19.77 -2.21
CA TYR A 133 -25.78 19.83 -1.19
C TYR A 133 -25.87 18.51 -0.42
N ILE A 134 -25.71 18.57 0.90
CA ILE A 134 -25.77 17.41 1.79
C ILE A 134 -27.14 17.34 2.48
N SER A 135 -27.85 16.22 2.33
CA SER A 135 -29.31 16.17 2.52
C SER A 135 -29.80 15.87 3.94
N ASN A 136 -29.01 15.19 4.77
CA ASN A 136 -29.49 14.64 6.05
C ASN A 136 -29.05 15.47 7.28
N GLY A 137 -28.69 16.74 7.08
CA GLY A 137 -28.38 17.65 8.19
C GLY A 137 -27.08 17.31 8.93
N GLY A 138 -26.87 17.95 10.07
CA GLY A 138 -25.65 17.82 10.88
C GLY A 138 -25.70 16.63 11.83
N LEU A 139 -24.52 16.06 12.13
CA LEU A 139 -24.33 14.97 13.10
C LEU A 139 -24.89 15.32 14.48
N ASP A 140 -24.93 16.61 14.79
CA ASP A 140 -25.41 17.15 16.06
C ASP A 140 -26.88 16.83 16.36
N MET A 141 -27.70 16.62 15.32
CA MET A 141 -29.09 16.17 15.44
C MET A 141 -29.17 14.72 15.96
N TYR A 142 -28.22 13.88 15.56
CA TYR A 142 -28.16 12.45 15.87
C TYR A 142 -27.52 12.11 17.22
N ILE A 143 -26.86 13.08 17.85
CA ILE A 143 -26.25 12.92 19.20
C ILE A 143 -27.30 13.21 20.31
N SER A 144 -28.39 13.92 19.99
CA SER A 144 -29.38 14.37 20.97
C SER A 144 -30.30 13.23 21.46
N LYS A 145 -30.72 13.30 22.74
CA LYS A 145 -31.53 12.25 23.40
C LYS A 145 -32.89 11.97 22.74
N GLU A 146 -33.40 12.86 21.90
CA GLU A 146 -34.68 12.69 21.20
C GLU A 146 -34.55 11.80 19.93
N TYR A 147 -33.33 11.57 19.42
CA TYR A 147 -33.06 10.84 18.17
C TYR A 147 -31.91 9.83 18.29
N MET A 148 -31.81 9.09 19.40
CA MET A 148 -30.88 7.94 19.53
C MET A 148 -31.37 6.73 18.70
N ASP A 149 -31.57 6.95 17.40
CA ASP A 149 -31.91 5.92 16.40
C ASP A 149 -30.67 5.39 15.66
N LEU A 150 -29.47 5.97 15.90
CA LEU A 150 -28.24 5.44 15.33
C LEU A 150 -27.84 4.14 16.03
N GLY A 151 -27.82 3.05 15.25
CA GLY A 151 -27.19 1.81 15.67
C GLY A 151 -25.68 1.95 15.82
N TRP A 152 -25.09 0.95 16.45
CA TRP A 152 -23.65 0.93 16.69
C TRP A 152 -22.83 0.90 15.40
N ASP A 153 -23.30 0.16 14.40
CA ASP A 153 -22.62 0.05 13.12
C ASP A 153 -22.61 1.40 12.39
N GLU A 154 -23.69 2.18 12.48
CA GLU A 154 -23.73 3.55 11.97
C GLU A 154 -22.76 4.46 12.71
N ILE A 155 -22.73 4.42 14.05
CA ILE A 155 -21.78 5.20 14.85
C ILE A 155 -20.33 4.87 14.48
N TYR A 156 -20.02 3.58 14.36
CA TYR A 156 -18.69 3.11 13.99
C TYR A 156 -18.29 3.62 12.59
N LYS A 157 -19.19 3.48 11.60
CA LYS A 157 -18.98 3.98 10.24
C LYS A 157 -18.80 5.50 10.19
N ILE A 158 -19.59 6.24 10.97
CA ILE A 158 -19.48 7.70 11.08
C ILE A 158 -18.11 8.10 11.63
N ILE A 159 -17.68 7.51 12.76
CA ILE A 159 -16.37 7.82 13.34
C ILE A 159 -15.26 7.52 12.34
N LYS A 160 -15.31 6.36 11.68
CA LYS A 160 -14.32 5.97 10.66
C LYS A 160 -14.29 6.95 9.49
N GLY A 161 -15.45 7.37 8.98
CA GLY A 161 -15.56 8.35 7.90
C GLY A 161 -15.00 9.71 8.28
N ILE A 162 -15.27 10.21 9.50
CA ILE A 162 -14.68 11.47 9.99
C ILE A 162 -13.16 11.35 10.06
N CYS A 163 -12.62 10.23 10.54
CA CYS A 163 -11.17 9.98 10.58
C CYS A 163 -10.56 9.97 9.17
N SER A 164 -11.25 9.36 8.19
CA SER A 164 -10.81 9.33 6.79
C SER A 164 -10.75 10.73 6.19
N GLY A 165 -11.80 11.54 6.41
CA GLY A 165 -11.83 12.93 5.96
C GLY A 165 -10.72 13.77 6.59
N LEU A 166 -10.52 13.66 7.91
CA LEU A 166 -9.46 14.37 8.61
C LEU A 166 -8.07 13.96 8.12
N ASN A 167 -7.84 12.68 7.84
CA ASN A 167 -6.55 12.23 7.30
C ASN A 167 -6.23 12.89 5.97
N ALA A 168 -7.21 12.95 5.05
CA ALA A 168 -7.05 13.62 3.76
C ALA A 168 -6.71 15.11 3.93
N LEU A 169 -7.37 15.80 4.87
CA LEU A 169 -7.04 17.20 5.17
C LEU A 169 -5.63 17.35 5.75
N HIS A 170 -5.23 16.46 6.67
CA HIS A 170 -3.94 16.52 7.35
C HIS A 170 -2.76 16.16 6.44
N GLU A 171 -2.95 15.31 5.43
CA GLU A 171 -1.96 15.00 4.38
C GLU A 171 -1.65 16.24 3.53
N GLU A 172 -2.66 17.06 3.24
CA GLU A 172 -2.53 18.36 2.57
C GLU A 172 -2.12 19.49 3.53
N ASN A 173 -1.76 19.17 4.78
CA ASN A 173 -1.36 20.12 5.83
C ASN A 173 -2.45 21.13 6.23
N ILE A 174 -3.72 20.77 6.09
CA ILE A 174 -4.86 21.63 6.41
C ILE A 174 -5.42 21.26 7.78
N VAL A 175 -5.47 22.24 8.69
CA VAL A 175 -6.06 22.10 10.02
C VAL A 175 -7.43 22.78 10.02
N HIS A 176 -8.49 22.07 10.40
CA HIS A 176 -9.87 22.55 10.31
C HIS A 176 -10.21 23.61 11.37
N LEU A 177 -9.77 23.41 12.62
CA LEU A 177 -9.92 24.29 13.79
C LEU A 177 -11.34 24.51 14.33
N ASP A 178 -12.40 24.21 13.57
CA ASP A 178 -13.79 24.26 14.05
C ASP A 178 -14.53 22.94 13.84
N LEU A 179 -13.85 21.81 14.07
CA LEU A 179 -14.48 20.50 13.97
C LEU A 179 -15.45 20.31 15.14
N LYS A 180 -16.73 20.10 14.81
CA LYS A 180 -17.83 19.90 15.76
C LYS A 180 -18.98 19.17 15.07
N PRO A 181 -19.93 18.57 15.80
CA PRO A 181 -21.02 17.82 15.18
C PRO A 181 -21.86 18.62 14.16
N GLN A 182 -22.02 19.95 14.33
CA GLN A 182 -22.72 20.80 13.36
C GLN A 182 -21.97 20.91 12.01
N ASN A 183 -20.65 20.73 12.03
CA ASN A 183 -19.78 20.82 10.86
C ASN A 183 -19.45 19.44 10.27
N ILE A 184 -20.18 18.40 10.69
CA ILE A 184 -20.17 17.08 10.07
C ILE A 184 -21.58 16.83 9.54
N LEU A 185 -21.77 16.93 8.22
CA LEU A 185 -23.08 16.69 7.60
C LEU A 185 -23.22 15.24 7.14
N MET A 186 -24.45 14.73 7.13
CA MET A 186 -24.77 13.38 6.70
C MET A 186 -25.33 13.38 5.28
N ASP A 187 -24.70 12.63 4.37
CA ASP A 187 -25.20 12.48 3.01
C ASP A 187 -26.39 11.49 2.92
N GLY A 188 -26.92 11.31 1.71
CA GLY A 188 -28.06 10.42 1.47
C GLY A 188 -27.83 8.96 1.85
N ASN A 189 -26.57 8.52 1.99
CA ASN A 189 -26.18 7.18 2.40
C ASN A 189 -25.79 7.11 3.89
N MET A 190 -26.05 8.16 4.67
CA MET A 190 -25.60 8.30 6.06
C MET A 190 -24.07 8.22 6.21
N MET A 191 -23.32 8.71 5.22
CA MET A 191 -21.88 8.91 5.34
C MET A 191 -21.56 10.34 5.79
N PRO A 192 -20.60 10.53 6.70
CA PRO A 192 -20.24 11.85 7.21
C PRO A 192 -19.39 12.62 6.19
N LYS A 193 -19.63 13.93 6.08
CA LYS A 193 -18.82 14.87 5.32
C LYS A 193 -18.44 16.07 6.18
N ILE A 194 -17.15 16.35 6.26
CA ILE A 194 -16.60 17.52 6.95
C ILE A 194 -16.90 18.77 6.11
N VAL A 195 -17.51 19.78 6.73
CA VAL A 195 -17.90 21.06 6.11
C VAL A 195 -17.38 22.25 6.92
N ASP A 196 -17.49 23.44 6.33
CA ASP A 196 -17.20 24.75 6.94
C ASP A 196 -15.73 25.01 7.29
N PHE A 197 -14.96 25.38 6.27
CA PHE A 197 -13.53 25.65 6.34
C PHE A 197 -13.19 27.12 6.67
N GLY A 198 -14.16 27.90 7.16
CA GLY A 198 -13.96 29.34 7.44
C GLY A 198 -12.88 29.65 8.48
N LEU A 199 -12.56 28.68 9.33
CA LEU A 199 -11.47 28.74 10.30
C LEU A 199 -10.23 27.94 9.92
N ALA A 200 -10.27 27.20 8.82
CA ALA A 200 -9.20 26.30 8.43
C ALA A 200 -7.89 27.06 8.15
N ARG A 201 -6.76 26.39 8.34
CA ARG A 201 -5.41 26.94 8.12
C ARG A 201 -4.52 25.91 7.44
N LEU A 202 -3.91 26.32 6.34
CA LEU A 202 -2.80 25.59 5.72
C LEU A 202 -1.51 25.81 6.51
N LEU A 203 -0.89 24.72 7.00
CA LEU A 203 0.45 24.77 7.56
C LEU A 203 1.45 24.86 6.39
N GLY A 204 2.31 25.88 6.40
CA GLY A 204 3.32 26.04 5.34
C GLY A 204 4.26 24.83 5.24
N GLU A 205 4.86 24.63 4.07
CA GLU A 205 5.79 23.52 3.83
C GLU A 205 6.85 23.41 4.94
N ASN A 206 7.05 22.20 5.45
CA ASN A 206 7.95 21.87 6.57
C ASN A 206 7.59 22.47 7.94
N LYS A 207 6.38 23.02 8.14
CA LYS A 207 5.90 23.46 9.47
C LYS A 207 4.89 22.49 10.05
N SER A 208 5.24 21.87 11.19
CA SER A 208 4.33 21.01 11.96
C SER A 208 3.37 21.78 12.87
N LYS A 209 3.56 23.10 13.03
CA LYS A 209 2.73 23.99 13.86
C LYS A 209 2.87 25.46 13.44
N ILE A 210 1.82 26.24 13.70
CA ILE A 210 1.82 27.71 13.61
C ILE A 210 1.19 28.32 14.88
N TYR A 211 1.31 29.64 15.04
CA TYR A 211 0.74 30.37 16.17
C TYR A 211 -0.15 31.50 15.67
N THR A 212 -1.25 31.76 16.39
CA THR A 212 -2.16 32.89 16.17
C THR A 212 -2.32 33.69 17.47
N GLU A 213 -2.48 35.01 17.37
CA GLU A 213 -2.69 35.86 18.55
C GLU A 213 -4.07 35.66 19.19
N ARG A 214 -5.06 35.22 18.39
CA ARG A 214 -6.43 34.99 18.84
C ARG A 214 -6.88 33.59 18.42
N ALA A 215 -7.23 32.78 19.41
CA ALA A 215 -7.92 31.51 19.20
C ALA A 215 -9.39 31.77 18.90
N THR A 216 -9.90 31.16 17.84
CA THR A 216 -11.28 31.29 17.37
C THR A 216 -11.80 29.90 17.02
N GLY A 217 -12.96 29.53 17.56
CA GLY A 217 -13.54 28.22 17.37
C GLY A 217 -14.66 27.98 18.38
N THR A 218 -15.26 26.80 18.35
CA THR A 218 -16.37 26.45 19.26
C THR A 218 -15.85 25.96 20.61
N THR A 219 -16.22 26.66 21.69
CA THR A 219 -15.85 26.28 23.07
C THR A 219 -16.31 24.86 23.40
N GLY A 220 -15.43 24.07 24.02
CA GLY A 220 -15.66 22.64 24.32
C GLY A 220 -15.02 21.69 23.30
N TYR A 221 -14.82 22.12 22.06
CA TYR A 221 -14.12 21.34 21.03
C TYR A 221 -12.69 21.84 20.77
N MET A 222 -12.36 23.06 21.23
CA MET A 222 -11.02 23.63 21.08
C MET A 222 -9.98 22.93 21.98
N ALA A 223 -8.87 22.49 21.38
CA ALA A 223 -7.75 21.93 22.10
C ALA A 223 -7.15 22.94 23.09
N PRO A 224 -6.67 22.50 24.28
CA PRO A 224 -6.22 23.40 25.33
C PRO A 224 -5.02 24.26 24.92
N GLU A 225 -4.09 23.72 24.12
CA GLU A 225 -2.94 24.48 23.62
C GLU A 225 -3.32 25.53 22.57
N TYR A 226 -4.39 25.28 21.82
CA TYR A 226 -4.91 26.24 20.85
C TYR A 226 -5.64 27.35 21.59
N PHE A 227 -6.50 26.99 22.54
CA PHE A 227 -7.26 27.94 23.34
C PHE A 227 -6.37 28.85 24.20
N ASN A 228 -5.38 28.29 24.91
CA ASN A 228 -4.55 29.06 25.86
C ASN A 228 -3.39 29.81 25.20
N GLY A 229 -2.82 29.26 24.12
CA GLY A 229 -1.56 29.75 23.55
C GLY A 229 -1.60 29.98 22.04
N GLY A 230 -2.76 29.87 21.41
CA GLY A 230 -2.93 30.07 19.96
C GLY A 230 -2.17 29.07 19.10
N LYS A 231 -1.71 27.95 19.66
CA LYS A 231 -0.90 26.96 18.94
C LYS A 231 -1.81 26.11 18.05
N ILE A 232 -1.57 26.17 16.74
CA ILE A 232 -2.29 25.43 15.70
C ILE A 232 -1.40 24.29 15.21
N SER A 233 -1.95 23.07 15.21
CA SER A 233 -1.40 21.89 14.55
C SER A 233 -2.53 20.91 14.24
N THR A 234 -2.26 19.88 13.43
CA THR A 234 -3.23 18.81 13.15
C THR A 234 -3.77 18.12 14.42
N LYS A 235 -2.99 18.13 15.52
CA LYS A 235 -3.41 17.60 16.82
C LYS A 235 -4.53 18.41 17.50
N ALA A 236 -4.79 19.64 17.06
CA ALA A 236 -5.94 20.41 17.53
C ALA A 236 -7.25 19.77 17.03
N ASP A 237 -7.31 19.37 15.75
CA ASP A 237 -8.47 18.67 15.19
C ASP A 237 -8.64 17.27 15.80
N ILE A 238 -7.54 16.58 16.12
CA ILE A 238 -7.59 15.28 16.81
C ILE A 238 -8.25 15.41 18.19
N PHE A 239 -7.98 16.49 18.91
CA PHE A 239 -8.67 16.75 20.17
C PHE A 239 -10.18 16.90 19.95
N SER A 240 -10.58 17.74 18.99
CA SER A 240 -11.99 17.94 18.64
C SER A 240 -12.66 16.64 18.21
N LEU A 241 -11.98 15.78 17.44
CA LEU A 241 -12.43 14.44 17.08
C LEU A 241 -12.69 13.58 18.32
N GLY A 242 -11.76 13.55 19.27
CA GLY A 242 -11.92 12.81 20.52
C GLY A 242 -13.17 13.24 21.30
N VAL A 243 -13.44 14.55 21.34
CA VAL A 243 -14.65 15.12 21.95
C VAL A 243 -15.91 14.61 21.25
N ILE A 244 -15.95 14.63 19.91
CA ILE A 244 -17.07 14.12 19.10
C ILE A 244 -17.29 12.62 19.33
N MET A 245 -16.21 11.82 19.36
CA MET A 245 -16.29 10.38 19.63
C MET A 245 -16.92 10.10 20.99
N ILE A 246 -16.55 10.85 22.02
CA ILE A 246 -17.15 10.74 23.36
C ILE A 246 -18.64 11.09 23.32
N GLU A 247 -19.04 12.14 22.61
CA GLU A 247 -20.45 12.52 22.48
C GLU A 247 -21.28 11.42 21.79
N LEU A 248 -20.75 10.82 20.72
CA LEU A 248 -21.41 9.71 20.01
C LEU A 248 -21.58 8.48 20.90
N MET A 249 -20.53 8.08 21.64
CA MET A 249 -20.60 6.92 22.52
C MET A 249 -21.50 7.16 23.74
N THR A 250 -21.56 8.39 24.26
CA THR A 250 -22.40 8.71 25.43
C THR A 250 -23.84 9.05 25.05
N GLY A 251 -24.09 9.52 23.82
CA GLY A 251 -25.38 10.05 23.38
C GLY A 251 -25.80 11.30 24.17
N SER A 252 -24.83 12.10 24.61
CA SER A 252 -25.05 13.26 25.48
C SER A 252 -23.97 14.31 25.27
N ARG A 253 -24.39 15.57 25.17
CA ARG A 253 -23.50 16.75 25.22
C ARG A 253 -23.13 17.17 26.64
N ASN A 254 -23.79 16.60 27.65
CA ASN A 254 -23.53 16.87 29.06
C ASN A 254 -22.51 15.86 29.60
N TYR A 255 -21.25 16.26 29.64
CA TYR A 255 -20.15 15.47 30.21
C TYR A 255 -20.32 15.31 31.74
N PRO A 256 -19.90 14.18 32.33
CA PRO A 256 -19.57 14.16 33.75
C PRO A 256 -18.49 15.23 34.01
N ARG A 257 -18.67 16.09 35.01
CA ARG A 257 -17.67 17.11 35.42
C ARG A 257 -16.28 16.53 35.77
N SER A 258 -16.16 15.20 35.81
CA SER A 258 -15.02 14.40 36.20
C SER A 258 -14.20 13.84 35.03
N VAL A 259 -14.49 14.16 33.75
CA VAL A 259 -13.78 13.60 32.57
C VAL A 259 -13.41 14.71 31.58
N PRO A 260 -12.24 14.65 30.89
CA PRO A 260 -11.91 15.60 29.82
C PRO A 260 -12.98 15.57 28.70
N PRO A 261 -13.39 16.73 28.14
CA PRO A 261 -12.61 17.96 28.05
C PRO A 261 -13.06 19.05 29.04
N TYR A 262 -13.71 18.70 30.16
CA TYR A 262 -14.12 19.70 31.17
C TYR A 262 -12.91 20.23 31.95
N TYR A 263 -12.00 20.91 31.26
CA TYR A 263 -11.16 21.91 31.89
C TYR A 263 -12.13 22.96 32.41
N SER A 264 -12.20 23.13 33.73
CA SER A 264 -12.86 24.30 34.27
C SER A 264 -12.18 25.52 33.66
N TYR A 265 -12.85 26.18 32.71
CA TYR A 265 -12.50 27.51 32.20
C TYR A 265 -12.80 28.56 33.28
N THR A 266 -12.39 28.29 34.52
CA THR A 266 -12.34 29.29 35.58
C THR A 266 -11.02 30.02 35.44
N SER A 267 -11.08 31.35 35.56
CA SER A 267 -9.97 32.31 35.47
C SER A 267 -8.85 32.12 36.51
N TYR A 268 -8.82 30.99 37.22
CA TYR A 268 -7.85 30.64 38.24
C TYR A 268 -7.31 29.22 37.98
N GLY A 269 -6.29 29.15 37.13
CA GLY A 269 -5.07 28.31 37.17
C GLY A 269 -5.03 26.87 37.70
N ASN A 270 -6.11 26.25 38.15
CA ASN A 270 -6.09 24.89 38.70
C ASN A 270 -6.75 23.94 37.71
N THR A 271 -5.93 23.29 36.90
CA THR A 271 -6.31 22.08 36.18
C THR A 271 -6.60 21.00 37.21
N LEU A 272 -7.87 20.62 37.40
CA LEU A 272 -8.18 19.37 38.09
C LEU A 272 -7.69 18.23 37.19
N ASP A 273 -6.55 17.64 37.53
CA ASP A 273 -6.08 16.42 36.87
C ASP A 273 -7.16 15.35 37.05
N THR A 274 -7.75 14.90 35.94
CA THR A 274 -8.66 13.78 35.96
C THR A 274 -7.92 12.56 36.48
N THR A 275 -8.39 12.02 37.60
CA THR A 275 -7.78 10.83 38.18
C THR A 275 -8.06 9.63 37.27
N GLN A 276 -7.14 8.66 37.28
CA GLN A 276 -7.37 7.41 36.56
C GLN A 276 -8.71 6.77 36.95
N ALA A 277 -9.07 6.80 38.23
CA ALA A 277 -10.30 6.22 38.73
C ALA A 277 -11.55 6.80 38.04
N GLN A 278 -11.55 8.10 37.74
CA GLN A 278 -12.64 8.76 37.03
C GLN A 278 -12.72 8.34 35.55
N LEU A 279 -11.58 8.11 34.89
CA LEU A 279 -11.54 7.58 33.52
C LEU A 279 -12.02 6.12 33.45
N GLU A 280 -11.67 5.31 34.44
CA GLU A 280 -12.11 3.92 34.56
C GLU A 280 -13.61 3.83 34.85
N GLU A 281 -14.12 4.68 35.75
CA GLU A 281 -15.55 4.80 36.04
C GLU A 281 -16.35 5.22 34.79
N PHE A 282 -15.86 6.21 34.05
CA PHE A 282 -16.45 6.63 32.78
C PHE A 282 -16.49 5.50 31.76
N SER A 283 -15.34 4.84 31.55
CA SER A 283 -15.22 3.74 30.60
C SER A 283 -16.16 2.58 30.95
N GLY A 284 -16.24 2.23 32.23
CA GLY A 284 -17.17 1.22 32.75
C GLY A 284 -18.63 1.59 32.50
N THR A 285 -19.01 2.84 32.77
CA THR A 285 -20.39 3.32 32.58
C THR A 285 -20.83 3.26 31.12
N VAL A 286 -19.98 3.72 30.19
CA VAL A 286 -20.27 3.67 28.75
C VAL A 286 -20.34 2.23 28.26
N LEU A 287 -19.40 1.38 28.69
CA LEU A 287 -19.36 -0.04 28.32
C LEU A 287 -20.59 -0.79 28.79
N GLU A 288 -21.01 -0.60 30.05
CA GLU A 288 -22.21 -1.25 30.59
C GLU A 288 -23.48 -0.81 29.87
N LYS A 289 -23.62 0.48 29.56
CA LYS A 289 -24.75 1.02 28.81
C LYS A 289 -24.87 0.32 27.45
N TRP A 290 -23.79 0.30 26.67
CA TRP A 290 -23.80 -0.30 25.33
C TRP A 290 -23.87 -1.82 25.37
N LYS A 291 -23.28 -2.48 26.35
CA LYS A 291 -23.41 -3.94 26.52
C LYS A 291 -24.87 -4.35 26.70
N LYS A 292 -25.65 -3.60 27.49
CA LYS A 292 -27.11 -3.80 27.63
C LYS A 292 -27.84 -3.56 26.31
N ILE A 293 -27.44 -2.56 25.53
CA ILE A 293 -27.99 -2.29 24.20
C ILE A 293 -27.67 -3.47 23.27
N PHE A 294 -26.40 -3.86 23.12
CA PHE A 294 -25.98 -4.99 22.30
C PHE A 294 -26.73 -6.28 22.64
N GLN A 295 -26.86 -6.62 23.92
CA GLN A 295 -27.61 -7.80 24.36
C GLN A 295 -29.10 -7.76 24.00
N LYS A 296 -29.67 -6.55 23.85
CA LYS A 296 -31.07 -6.35 23.46
C LYS A 296 -31.25 -6.33 21.94
N THR A 297 -30.32 -5.72 21.20
CA THR A 297 -30.44 -5.49 19.75
C THR A 297 -29.82 -6.60 18.91
N LEU A 298 -28.75 -7.24 19.39
CA LEU A 298 -28.05 -8.33 18.73
C LEU A 298 -28.49 -9.67 19.32
N LYS A 299 -28.90 -10.61 18.45
CA LYS A 299 -29.35 -11.95 18.86
C LYS A 299 -28.20 -12.95 19.05
N ASP A 300 -27.01 -12.62 18.55
CA ASP A 300 -25.83 -13.48 18.54
C ASP A 300 -24.80 -13.00 19.57
N ALA A 301 -24.42 -13.88 20.49
CA ALA A 301 -23.44 -13.59 21.54
C ALA A 301 -22.05 -13.24 21.01
N SER A 302 -21.65 -13.81 19.86
CA SER A 302 -20.36 -13.51 19.22
C SER A 302 -20.32 -12.07 18.68
N LEU A 303 -21.43 -11.59 18.09
CA LEU A 303 -21.54 -10.21 17.63
C LEU A 303 -21.55 -9.21 18.79
N VAL A 304 -22.20 -9.57 19.90
CA VAL A 304 -22.16 -8.76 21.14
C VAL A 304 -20.71 -8.60 21.62
N GLU A 305 -19.92 -9.68 21.59
CA GLU A 305 -18.52 -9.64 21.99
C GLU A 305 -17.67 -8.79 21.04
N VAL A 306 -17.85 -8.92 19.72
CA VAL A 306 -17.17 -8.10 18.71
C VAL A 306 -17.47 -6.61 18.90
N SER A 307 -18.75 -6.24 18.99
CA SER A 307 -19.16 -4.84 19.18
C SER A 307 -18.70 -4.27 20.53
N THR A 308 -18.70 -5.10 21.58
CA THR A 308 -18.18 -4.70 22.90
C THR A 308 -16.68 -4.38 22.83
N ASN A 309 -15.91 -5.19 22.11
CA ASN A 309 -14.48 -4.99 21.99
C ASN A 309 -14.12 -3.81 21.05
N GLN A 310 -14.89 -3.59 19.98
CA GLN A 310 -14.81 -2.36 19.17
C GLN A 310 -15.08 -1.12 20.03
N LEU A 311 -16.08 -1.17 20.92
CA LEU A 311 -16.41 -0.06 21.81
C LEU A 311 -15.28 0.25 22.80
N LYS A 312 -14.70 -0.77 23.46
CA LYS A 312 -13.55 -0.58 24.34
C LYS A 312 -12.40 0.15 23.63
N GLN A 313 -12.14 -0.24 22.38
CA GLN A 313 -11.10 0.39 21.57
C GLN A 313 -11.41 1.83 21.23
N LEU A 314 -12.66 2.13 20.83
CA LEU A 314 -13.09 3.49 20.55
C LEU A 314 -13.01 4.39 21.79
N ILE A 315 -13.36 3.87 22.98
CA ILE A 315 -13.19 4.59 24.24
C ILE A 315 -11.71 4.92 24.46
N ALA A 316 -10.82 3.94 24.31
CA ALA A 316 -9.38 4.15 24.50
C ALA A 316 -8.79 5.17 23.50
N ILE A 317 -9.21 5.11 22.23
CA ILE A 317 -8.79 6.07 21.20
C ILE A 317 -9.29 7.46 21.56
N ALA A 318 -10.59 7.60 21.89
CA ALA A 318 -11.18 8.89 22.20
C ALA A 318 -10.51 9.56 23.40
N LEU A 319 -10.22 8.79 24.46
CA LEU A 319 -9.48 9.29 25.64
C LEU A 319 -8.05 9.73 25.30
N LYS A 320 -7.34 9.00 24.43
CA LYS A 320 -6.02 9.43 23.93
C LYS A 320 -6.11 10.69 23.08
N CYS A 321 -7.17 10.85 22.29
CA CYS A 321 -7.37 12.02 21.46
C CYS A 321 -7.54 13.30 22.29
N VAL A 322 -8.18 13.21 23.47
CA VAL A 322 -8.39 14.36 24.37
C VAL A 322 -7.29 14.55 25.42
N ASP A 323 -6.14 13.89 25.28
CA ASP A 323 -5.01 14.05 26.21
C ASP A 323 -4.48 15.50 26.19
N SER A 324 -4.08 16.02 27.36
CA SER A 324 -3.51 17.37 27.47
C SER A 324 -2.15 17.48 26.77
N ASP A 325 -1.39 16.38 26.69
CA ASP A 325 -0.13 16.32 25.96
C ASP A 325 -0.36 15.98 24.48
N LEU A 326 -0.05 16.95 23.62
CA LEU A 326 -0.15 16.81 22.16
C LEU A 326 0.60 15.59 21.60
N ASN A 327 1.69 15.18 22.24
CA ASN A 327 2.54 14.09 21.75
C ASN A 327 1.90 12.71 22.02
N LYS A 328 0.99 12.62 23.00
CA LYS A 328 0.27 11.39 23.31
C LYS A 328 -0.96 11.18 22.44
N ARG A 329 -1.51 12.26 21.89
CA ARG A 329 -2.62 12.16 20.93
C ARG A 329 -2.15 11.39 19.68
N PRO A 330 -2.94 10.46 19.13
CA PRO A 330 -2.62 9.84 17.84
C PRO A 330 -2.71 10.87 16.69
N ASN A 331 -2.28 10.50 15.49
CA ASN A 331 -2.70 11.19 14.26
C ASN A 331 -3.89 10.47 13.60
N ALA A 332 -4.54 11.08 12.60
CA ALA A 332 -5.71 10.48 11.95
C ALA A 332 -5.38 9.16 11.23
N ALA A 333 -4.21 9.04 10.61
CA ALA A 333 -3.72 7.81 9.98
C ALA A 333 -3.54 6.66 10.98
N ASP A 334 -3.02 6.94 12.19
CA ASP A 334 -2.84 5.96 13.26
C ASP A 334 -4.22 5.38 13.67
N ILE A 335 -5.24 6.24 13.78
CA ILE A 335 -6.60 5.82 14.13
C ILE A 335 -7.20 4.96 13.01
N LEU A 336 -7.03 5.34 11.75
CA LEU A 336 -7.52 4.55 10.59
C LEU A 336 -6.83 3.20 10.49
N GLN A 337 -5.53 3.13 10.75
CA GLN A 337 -4.80 1.87 10.76
C GLN A 337 -5.37 0.90 11.81
N ILE A 338 -5.82 1.42 12.96
CA ILE A 338 -6.47 0.61 14.00
C ILE A 338 -7.81 0.05 13.49
N PHE A 339 -8.62 0.85 12.78
CA PHE A 339 -9.88 0.37 12.19
C PHE A 339 -9.69 -0.71 11.12
N SER A 340 -8.70 -0.56 10.24
CA SER A 340 -8.41 -1.52 9.18
C SER A 340 -7.99 -2.90 9.70
N ARG A 341 -7.40 -2.99 10.90
CA ARG A 341 -7.03 -4.27 11.54
C ARG A 341 -8.25 -5.07 12.00
N ASN A 342 -9.33 -4.41 12.39
CA ASN A 342 -10.56 -5.08 12.88
C ASN A 342 -11.40 -5.70 11.75
N GLU A 343 -11.36 -5.13 10.54
CA GLU A 343 -12.16 -5.60 9.39
C GLU A 343 -11.54 -6.83 8.71
N ALA A 344 -10.26 -7.10 8.94
CA ALA A 344 -9.53 -8.26 8.44
C ALA A 344 -9.75 -9.55 9.26
N GLY A 345 -10.71 -9.58 10.21
CA GLY A 345 -11.00 -10.75 11.03
C GLY A 345 -9.90 -11.13 12.04
N GLN A 346 -9.00 -10.19 12.38
CA GLN A 346 -7.97 -10.41 13.39
C GLN A 346 -8.59 -10.30 14.80
N SER A 347 -8.38 -11.30 15.66
CA SER A 347 -8.93 -11.31 17.01
C SER A 347 -8.40 -10.16 17.86
N LEU A 348 -9.28 -9.67 18.74
CA LEU A 348 -9.10 -8.48 19.54
C LEU A 348 -8.07 -8.71 20.66
N CYS A 349 -7.04 -7.87 20.70
CA CYS A 349 -6.26 -7.62 21.91
C CYS A 349 -6.70 -6.29 22.56
N ASP A 350 -7.02 -6.40 23.85
CA ASP A 350 -7.72 -5.43 24.71
C ASP A 350 -7.01 -4.05 24.80
N PRO A 351 -7.68 -2.91 24.56
CA PRO A 351 -7.08 -1.57 24.69
C PRO A 351 -7.36 -0.97 26.06
N CYS A 352 -7.08 -1.69 27.16
CA CYS A 352 -7.20 -1.11 28.50
C CYS A 352 -6.14 -1.66 29.46
N CYS A 353 -4.86 -1.49 29.13
CA CYS A 353 -3.79 -1.55 30.11
C CYS A 353 -2.84 -0.38 29.89
N LYS A 354 -2.66 0.42 30.95
CA LYS A 354 -1.57 1.36 31.08
C LYS A 354 -0.24 0.70 30.75
N TYR A 355 0.76 1.51 30.37
CA TYR A 355 2.16 1.13 30.26
C TYR A 355 2.66 0.41 31.53
N SER A 356 2.49 -0.90 31.55
CA SER A 356 3.24 -1.85 32.36
C SER A 356 3.05 -3.22 31.70
N GLN A 357 4.10 -3.68 31.03
CA GLN A 357 4.25 -5.02 30.45
C GLN A 357 3.31 -5.32 29.27
N VAL A 358 3.73 -4.94 28.05
CA VAL A 358 3.43 -5.77 26.87
C VAL A 358 4.07 -7.11 27.18
N ARG A 359 3.29 -8.13 27.56
CA ARG A 359 3.88 -9.44 27.91
C ARG A 359 4.56 -10.06 26.69
N ASP A 360 4.03 -9.84 25.48
CA ASP A 360 4.54 -10.45 24.25
C ASP A 360 4.70 -9.41 23.12
N LEU A 361 5.94 -9.00 22.82
CA LEU A 361 6.27 -8.09 21.70
C LEU A 361 5.87 -8.69 20.34
N VAL A 362 6.03 -10.00 20.22
CA VAL A 362 5.65 -10.81 19.08
C VAL A 362 4.76 -11.93 19.61
N SER A 363 3.62 -12.17 18.97
CA SER A 363 2.85 -13.40 19.20
C SER A 363 3.15 -14.42 18.12
N VAL A 364 3.31 -15.67 18.51
CA VAL A 364 3.72 -16.77 17.63
C VAL A 364 2.56 -17.70 17.34
N GLN A 365 2.38 -18.08 16.08
CA GLN A 365 1.41 -19.09 15.68
C GLN A 365 1.97 -20.00 14.56
N PRO A 366 1.79 -21.32 14.64
CA PRO A 366 1.44 -22.09 15.83
C PRO A 366 2.58 -22.08 16.87
N THR A 367 2.25 -22.23 18.16
CA THR A 367 3.25 -22.48 19.22
C THR A 367 3.81 -23.91 19.15
N GLU A 368 3.04 -24.82 18.55
CA GLU A 368 3.46 -26.16 18.17
C GLU A 368 4.12 -26.16 16.79
N LEU A 369 5.41 -26.47 16.75
CA LEU A 369 6.18 -26.53 15.53
C LEU A 369 5.99 -27.91 14.87
N LYS A 370 5.10 -28.00 13.88
CA LYS A 370 4.75 -29.26 13.20
C LYS A 370 5.88 -29.74 12.29
N ILE A 371 6.70 -30.64 12.79
CA ILE A 371 7.81 -31.23 12.04
C ILE A 371 7.27 -32.39 11.21
N HIS A 372 7.33 -32.30 9.88
CA HIS A 372 7.07 -33.47 9.04
C HIS A 372 8.34 -34.27 8.83
N MET A 373 8.18 -35.59 8.82
CA MET A 373 9.25 -36.52 8.51
C MET A 373 9.55 -36.46 7.02
N ALA A 374 10.81 -36.24 6.67
CA ALA A 374 11.23 -36.25 5.27
C ALA A 374 11.12 -37.69 4.71
N ASP A 375 10.41 -37.83 3.59
CA ASP A 375 10.30 -39.11 2.85
C ASP A 375 11.68 -39.44 2.25
N PRO A 376 12.28 -40.60 2.56
CA PRO A 376 13.58 -41.01 2.01
C PRO A 376 13.65 -41.00 0.48
N ASN A 377 12.50 -41.12 -0.19
CA ASN A 377 12.39 -41.21 -1.64
C ASN A 377 12.06 -39.85 -2.31
N LYS A 378 11.86 -38.78 -1.54
CA LYS A 378 11.61 -37.43 -2.07
C LYS A 378 12.81 -36.53 -1.84
N LEU A 379 13.13 -35.65 -2.81
CA LEU A 379 14.25 -34.71 -2.70
C LEU A 379 14.02 -33.57 -1.69
N TYR A 380 12.79 -33.40 -1.19
CA TYR A 380 12.38 -32.20 -0.47
C TYR A 380 12.75 -32.20 1.01
N ARG A 381 13.03 -31.00 1.55
CA ARG A 381 13.06 -30.80 3.00
C ARG A 381 11.67 -30.40 3.47
N SER A 382 11.16 -31.10 4.49
CA SER A 382 9.97 -30.67 5.19
C SER A 382 10.25 -29.35 5.92
N SER A 383 9.43 -28.35 5.66
CA SER A 383 9.47 -27.07 6.36
C SER A 383 8.12 -26.81 7.03
N CYS A 384 8.17 -26.28 8.24
CA CYS A 384 7.01 -25.82 8.98
C CYS A 384 7.03 -24.30 9.09
N LEU A 385 5.83 -23.70 9.05
CA LEU A 385 5.72 -22.26 9.11
C LEU A 385 5.54 -21.79 10.55
N LEU A 386 6.33 -20.79 10.90
CA LEU A 386 6.21 -20.05 12.15
C LEU A 386 5.79 -18.62 11.81
N HIS A 387 4.58 -18.24 12.20
CA HIS A 387 4.06 -16.89 11.99
C HIS A 387 4.36 -16.04 13.22
N LEU A 388 5.20 -15.02 13.01
CA LEU A 388 5.55 -14.00 13.99
C LEU A 388 4.70 -12.76 13.72
N ASN A 389 3.73 -12.47 14.59
CA ASN A 389 2.91 -11.27 14.47
C ASN A 389 3.48 -10.18 15.39
N ASN A 390 3.92 -9.05 14.81
CA ASN A 390 4.41 -7.92 15.60
C ASN A 390 3.25 -7.09 16.16
N ASN A 391 3.11 -7.12 17.48
CA ASN A 391 2.03 -6.46 18.21
C ASN A 391 2.36 -5.00 18.57
N THR A 392 3.42 -4.44 18.02
CA THR A 392 3.94 -3.11 18.34
C THR A 392 3.89 -2.15 17.15
N LEU A 393 4.02 -0.86 17.45
CA LEU A 393 4.09 0.22 16.44
C LEU A 393 5.51 0.43 15.89
N GLY A 394 6.50 -0.34 16.35
CA GLY A 394 7.88 -0.28 15.89
C GLY A 394 8.35 -1.63 15.37
N HIS A 395 9.54 -1.67 14.78
CA HIS A 395 10.15 -2.93 14.38
C HIS A 395 10.52 -3.78 15.60
N VAL A 396 10.34 -5.09 15.49
CA VAL A 396 10.77 -6.04 16.51
C VAL A 396 11.82 -6.95 15.92
N ALA A 397 13.00 -6.99 16.53
CA ALA A 397 14.02 -7.98 16.22
C ALA A 397 13.64 -9.31 16.85
N PHE A 398 13.85 -10.40 16.12
CA PHE A 398 13.69 -11.75 16.64
C PHE A 398 14.94 -12.58 16.39
N ARG A 399 15.19 -13.57 17.24
CA ARG A 399 16.09 -14.69 16.96
C ARG A 399 15.50 -16.01 17.46
N ILE A 400 15.76 -17.10 16.76
CA ILE A 400 15.35 -18.44 17.17
C ILE A 400 16.61 -19.23 17.54
N LEU A 401 16.67 -19.65 18.79
CA LEU A 401 17.73 -20.47 19.35
C LEU A 401 17.29 -21.93 19.39
N SER A 402 18.25 -22.85 19.23
CA SER A 402 18.03 -24.29 19.39
C SER A 402 19.16 -24.89 20.20
N ASN A 403 18.83 -25.84 21.09
CA ASN A 403 19.81 -26.61 21.87
C ASN A 403 20.54 -27.69 21.04
N THR A 404 20.11 -27.95 19.80
CA THR A 404 20.61 -29.02 18.91
C THR A 404 21.01 -28.47 17.53
N LEU A 405 21.86 -27.43 17.53
CA LEU A 405 22.36 -26.71 16.35
C LEU A 405 23.06 -27.60 15.29
N ALA A 406 23.47 -28.83 15.63
CA ALA A 406 24.11 -29.75 14.69
C ALA A 406 23.13 -30.47 13.73
N ARG A 407 21.80 -30.33 13.93
CA ARG A 407 20.79 -31.22 13.33
C ARG A 407 19.60 -30.53 12.64
N HIS A 408 19.43 -29.22 12.84
CA HIS A 408 18.30 -28.43 12.31
C HIS A 408 18.80 -27.23 11.51
N PHE A 409 17.99 -26.77 10.57
CA PHE A 409 18.26 -25.52 9.88
C PHE A 409 17.07 -24.55 10.05
N ILE A 410 17.31 -23.47 10.79
CA ILE A 410 16.32 -22.42 11.00
C ILE A 410 16.67 -21.24 10.12
N TRP A 411 15.74 -20.84 9.27
CA TRP A 411 16.02 -19.90 8.20
C TRP A 411 14.82 -18.96 7.97
N PRO A 412 14.96 -17.66 8.30
CA PRO A 412 16.10 -17.05 9.00
C PRO A 412 16.08 -17.37 10.50
N SER A 413 17.25 -17.55 11.11
CA SER A 413 17.38 -17.66 12.57
C SER A 413 17.34 -16.31 13.28
N PHE A 414 17.39 -15.20 12.54
CA PHE A 414 17.24 -13.84 13.04
C PHE A 414 16.62 -12.95 11.97
N GLY A 415 15.79 -11.98 12.36
CA GLY A 415 15.28 -10.98 11.45
C GLY A 415 14.58 -9.83 12.16
N PHE A 416 13.93 -8.97 11.38
CA PHE A 416 13.11 -7.88 11.88
C PHE A 416 11.68 -8.03 11.37
N VAL A 417 10.72 -8.07 12.29
CA VAL A 417 9.29 -8.07 12.00
C VAL A 417 8.82 -6.62 11.88
N PRO A 418 8.30 -6.18 10.71
CA PRO A 418 7.78 -4.82 10.54
C PRO A 418 6.58 -4.53 11.45
N PRO A 419 6.28 -3.26 11.76
CA PRO A 419 5.17 -2.86 12.62
C PRO A 419 3.83 -3.42 12.14
N GLY A 420 3.07 -4.08 13.03
CA GLY A 420 1.72 -4.58 12.73
C GLY A 420 1.63 -5.61 11.60
N CYS A 421 2.74 -6.22 11.21
CA CYS A 421 2.80 -7.19 10.11
C CYS A 421 2.99 -8.62 10.63
N ARG A 422 2.53 -9.59 9.83
CA ARG A 422 2.87 -11.01 9.98
C ARG A 422 4.17 -11.30 9.25
N TYR A 423 5.11 -11.94 9.93
CA TYR A 423 6.37 -12.41 9.36
C TYR A 423 6.45 -13.93 9.51
N THR A 424 6.45 -14.62 8.39
CA THR A 424 6.47 -16.07 8.31
C THR A 424 7.91 -16.55 8.13
N VAL A 425 8.38 -17.33 9.10
CA VAL A 425 9.68 -18.00 9.10
C VAL A 425 9.48 -19.47 8.73
N ALA A 426 10.31 -20.01 7.85
CA ALA A 426 10.32 -21.45 7.56
C ALA A 426 11.36 -22.17 8.42
N VAL A 427 10.93 -23.14 9.23
CA VAL A 427 11.84 -23.99 10.01
C VAL A 427 11.96 -25.34 9.32
N THR A 428 13.19 -25.70 8.93
CA THR A 428 13.46 -26.82 8.04
C THR A 428 14.34 -27.88 8.72
N MET A 429 13.97 -29.15 8.56
CA MET A 429 14.71 -30.28 9.15
C MET A 429 15.72 -30.88 8.17
N ARG A 430 16.88 -31.33 8.69
CA ARG A 430 17.72 -32.28 7.94
C ARG A 430 17.10 -33.67 8.01
N TYR A 431 17.12 -34.40 6.89
CA TYR A 431 16.74 -35.81 6.86
C TYR A 431 17.58 -36.63 7.86
N GLN A 432 16.92 -37.48 8.63
CA GLN A 432 17.55 -38.41 9.58
C GLN A 432 16.83 -39.76 9.50
N GLN A 433 17.58 -40.86 9.51
CA GLN A 433 17.00 -42.22 9.49
C GLN A 433 16.18 -42.51 10.76
N ASN A 434 16.55 -41.93 11.90
CA ASN A 434 15.82 -42.04 13.16
C ASN A 434 15.62 -40.62 13.75
N PRO A 435 14.38 -40.15 13.95
CA PRO A 435 14.12 -38.85 14.55
C PRO A 435 14.47 -38.87 16.06
N PRO A 436 15.01 -37.78 16.62
CA PRO A 436 15.20 -37.67 18.07
C PRO A 436 13.84 -37.62 18.79
N PRO A 437 13.77 -38.08 20.05
CA PRO A 437 12.59 -37.87 20.89
C PRO A 437 12.20 -36.38 20.91
N SER A 438 10.90 -36.07 20.85
CA SER A 438 10.42 -34.67 20.87
C SER A 438 10.85 -33.90 22.12
N GLU A 439 11.10 -34.61 23.22
CA GLU A 439 11.55 -34.05 24.51
C GLU A 439 12.98 -33.47 24.44
N ASP A 440 13.80 -33.89 23.48
CA ASP A 440 15.17 -33.39 23.31
C ASP A 440 15.25 -32.12 22.45
N LEU A 441 14.17 -31.79 21.75
CA LEU A 441 14.10 -30.67 20.82
C LEU A 441 13.52 -29.43 21.51
N VAL A 442 14.38 -28.46 21.83
CA VAL A 442 13.96 -27.18 22.42
C VAL A 442 14.31 -26.04 21.47
N PHE A 443 13.27 -25.31 21.04
CA PHE A 443 13.41 -24.07 20.30
C PHE A 443 12.97 -22.90 21.18
N THR A 444 13.76 -21.84 21.23
CA THR A 444 13.44 -20.61 21.97
C THR A 444 13.43 -19.43 21.01
N LEU A 445 12.29 -18.78 20.84
CA LEU A 445 12.19 -17.49 20.18
C LEU A 445 12.54 -16.40 21.19
N GLU A 446 13.59 -15.63 20.93
CA GLU A 446 13.83 -14.37 21.62
C GLU A 446 13.36 -13.19 20.77
N SER A 447 12.76 -12.17 21.39
CA SER A 447 12.37 -10.94 20.71
C SER A 447 12.65 -9.67 21.53
N THR A 448 13.00 -8.58 20.84
CA THR A 448 13.23 -7.27 21.46
C THR A 448 12.95 -6.12 20.49
N ARG A 449 12.64 -4.92 21.01
CA ARG A 449 12.37 -3.75 20.17
C ARG A 449 13.63 -3.28 19.45
N ALA A 450 13.49 -2.97 18.16
CA ALA A 450 14.56 -2.46 17.32
C ALA A 450 14.23 -1.04 16.83
N SER A 451 15.20 -0.12 16.95
CA SER A 451 15.09 1.21 16.35
C SER A 451 15.55 1.22 14.89
N ASP A 452 15.03 2.15 14.10
CA ASP A 452 15.41 2.27 12.67
C ASP A 452 16.92 2.48 12.47
N GLN A 453 17.59 3.16 13.41
CA GLN A 453 19.05 3.35 13.35
C GLN A 453 19.80 2.04 13.59
N GLU A 454 19.33 1.20 14.51
CA GLU A 454 19.94 -0.10 14.79
C GLU A 454 19.74 -1.06 13.62
N ILE A 455 18.55 -1.04 13.02
CA ILE A 455 18.25 -1.79 11.78
C ILE A 455 19.20 -1.36 10.66
N LYS A 456 19.35 -0.06 10.43
CA LYS A 456 20.30 0.49 9.45
C LYS A 456 21.74 0.05 9.73
N ASN A 457 22.17 0.05 10.99
CA ASN A 457 23.50 -0.38 11.37
C ASN A 457 23.74 -1.87 11.07
N VAL A 458 22.78 -2.73 11.42
CA VAL A 458 22.85 -4.17 11.12
C VAL A 458 22.92 -4.42 9.61
N ILE A 459 22.05 -3.75 8.83
CA ILE A 459 22.03 -3.87 7.37
C ILE A 459 23.33 -3.35 6.73
N SER A 460 23.84 -2.19 7.17
CA SER A 460 25.02 -1.55 6.58
C SER A 460 26.30 -2.38 6.67
N ARG A 461 26.41 -3.22 7.71
CA ARG A 461 27.61 -4.02 7.95
C ARG A 461 27.69 -5.30 7.11
N HIS A 462 26.63 -5.70 6.39
CA HIS A 462 26.54 -7.00 5.71
C HIS A 462 26.86 -8.21 6.63
N LEU A 463 26.82 -8.01 7.95
CA LEU A 463 27.17 -9.01 8.95
C LEU A 463 25.94 -9.86 9.24
N ILE A 464 25.78 -10.94 8.48
CA ILE A 464 24.79 -12.02 8.73
C ILE A 464 25.13 -12.82 10.02
N TYR A 465 26.17 -12.43 10.79
CA TYR A 465 26.73 -13.26 11.86
C TYR A 465 26.83 -12.60 13.24
N ASP A 466 26.43 -11.34 13.41
CA ASP A 466 26.57 -10.64 14.71
C ASP A 466 25.22 -10.41 15.43
N HIS A 467 24.31 -11.38 15.30
CA HIS A 467 22.99 -11.34 15.93
C HIS A 467 23.08 -11.51 17.45
N ASP A 468 24.09 -12.25 17.94
CA ASP A 468 24.35 -12.43 19.36
C ASP A 468 24.77 -11.11 20.03
N ASP A 469 25.61 -10.32 19.36
CA ASP A 469 25.99 -8.97 19.80
C ASP A 469 24.80 -8.02 19.83
N PHE A 470 23.83 -8.15 18.91
CA PHE A 470 22.62 -7.32 18.93
C PHE A 470 21.80 -7.54 20.21
N PHE A 471 21.51 -8.80 20.55
CA PHE A 471 20.73 -9.15 21.73
C PHE A 471 21.54 -8.95 23.03
N ALA A 472 22.86 -9.18 23.01
CA ALA A 472 23.75 -8.85 24.13
C ALA A 472 23.75 -7.34 24.43
N LYS A 473 23.95 -6.50 23.40
CA LYS A 473 23.87 -5.04 23.53
C LYS A 473 22.49 -4.54 23.95
N ALA A 474 21.42 -5.20 23.53
CA ALA A 474 20.08 -4.88 23.99
C ALA A 474 19.96 -5.13 25.50
N LYS A 475 20.46 -6.27 25.99
CA LYS A 475 20.53 -6.60 27.43
C LYS A 475 21.42 -5.62 28.20
N ASP A 476 22.60 -5.27 27.68
CA ASP A 476 23.54 -4.30 28.30
C ASP A 476 22.94 -2.90 28.41
N LYS A 477 22.10 -2.50 27.45
CA LYS A 477 21.34 -1.24 27.48
C LYS A 477 20.09 -1.30 28.37
N GLY A 478 19.90 -2.39 29.13
CA GLY A 478 18.76 -2.59 30.02
C GLY A 478 17.43 -2.84 29.31
N ARG A 479 17.44 -3.25 28.02
CA ARG A 479 16.20 -3.58 27.31
C ARG A 479 15.72 -4.98 27.69
N GLN A 480 14.41 -5.12 27.82
CA GLN A 480 13.77 -6.42 28.01
C GLN A 480 13.89 -7.24 26.72
N VAL A 481 14.35 -8.49 26.88
CA VAL A 481 14.31 -9.52 25.84
C VAL A 481 13.25 -10.52 26.27
N HIS A 482 12.26 -10.75 25.42
CA HIS A 482 11.17 -11.69 25.66
C HIS A 482 11.56 -13.04 25.09
N GLU A 483 11.30 -14.12 25.81
CA GLU A 483 11.65 -15.48 25.41
C GLU A 483 10.38 -16.35 25.39
N GLU A 484 10.13 -17.03 24.27
CA GLU A 484 9.00 -17.93 24.09
C GLU A 484 9.52 -19.31 23.64
N LYS A 485 9.07 -20.37 24.32
CA LYS A 485 9.46 -21.75 23.98
C LYS A 485 8.51 -22.32 22.93
N LEU A 486 9.06 -22.84 21.85
CA LEU A 486 8.29 -23.52 20.80
C LEU A 486 8.37 -25.03 21.02
N THR A 487 7.23 -25.70 20.95
CA THR A 487 7.13 -27.15 21.19
C THR A 487 7.10 -27.89 19.86
N PRO A 488 8.12 -28.69 19.52
CA PRO A 488 8.13 -29.47 18.30
C PRO A 488 7.21 -30.68 18.39
N VAL A 489 6.37 -30.89 17.38
CA VAL A 489 5.42 -32.01 17.28
C VAL A 489 5.58 -32.67 15.92
N TYR A 490 5.75 -33.99 15.87
CA TYR A 490 5.82 -34.72 14.60
C TYR A 490 4.44 -34.81 13.95
N SER A 491 4.33 -34.50 12.66
CA SER A 491 3.08 -34.57 11.89
C SER A 491 3.22 -35.38 10.60
N ASN A 492 2.16 -36.11 10.25
CA ASN A 492 2.05 -36.90 9.00
C ASN A 492 1.10 -36.25 7.96
N ASN A 493 0.67 -35.01 8.19
CA ASN A 493 -0.25 -34.30 7.30
C ASN A 493 0.49 -33.69 6.08
N GLU A 494 -0.26 -33.12 5.13
CA GLU A 494 0.33 -32.41 3.98
C GLU A 494 1.20 -31.21 4.43
N LEU A 495 2.28 -30.96 3.70
CA LEU A 495 3.25 -29.88 3.95
C LEU A 495 2.64 -28.50 3.67
N GLU A 496 2.92 -27.52 4.54
CA GLU A 496 2.53 -26.11 4.33
C GLU A 496 3.45 -25.37 3.35
N ILE A 497 4.74 -25.72 3.32
CA ILE A 497 5.75 -25.30 2.33
C ILE A 497 6.57 -26.51 1.91
N GLU A 498 6.89 -26.55 0.61
CA GLU A 498 7.79 -27.54 0.05
C GLU A 498 9.05 -26.83 -0.47
N ILE A 499 10.18 -27.06 0.21
CA ILE A 499 11.49 -26.55 -0.22
C ILE A 499 12.23 -27.66 -0.95
N VAL A 500 12.53 -27.39 -2.21
CA VAL A 500 13.21 -28.31 -3.12
C VAL A 500 14.67 -27.90 -3.24
N PRO A 501 15.60 -28.63 -2.60
CA PRO A 501 17.00 -28.51 -2.98
C PRO A 501 17.14 -29.04 -4.40
N LEU A 502 17.58 -28.18 -5.31
CA LEU A 502 18.14 -28.66 -6.56
C LEU A 502 19.57 -29.10 -6.19
N GLU A 503 19.77 -30.37 -5.81
CA GLU A 503 21.11 -30.90 -5.57
C GLU A 503 21.96 -30.70 -6.83
N MET A 504 22.88 -29.74 -6.77
CA MET A 504 23.57 -29.24 -7.95
C MET A 504 25.05 -29.08 -7.66
N SER A 505 25.88 -29.95 -8.24
CA SER A 505 27.32 -30.06 -7.98
C SER A 505 28.19 -28.83 -8.31
N ASP A 506 27.63 -27.73 -8.83
CA ASP A 506 28.42 -26.62 -9.36
C ASP A 506 27.91 -25.24 -8.88
N ASN A 507 28.81 -24.32 -8.51
CA ASN A 507 28.53 -22.96 -7.98
C ASN A 507 28.07 -21.89 -9.02
N TYR A 508 27.30 -22.24 -10.05
CA TYR A 508 26.87 -21.27 -11.09
C TYR A 508 25.47 -20.70 -10.82
N MET A 509 25.31 -19.37 -10.95
CA MET A 509 24.02 -18.68 -10.81
C MET A 509 23.02 -19.09 -11.90
N MET A 510 21.74 -19.18 -11.53
CA MET A 510 20.62 -19.46 -12.44
C MET A 510 20.28 -18.23 -13.29
N ASP A 511 19.98 -18.43 -14.58
CA ASP A 511 19.79 -17.36 -15.56
C ASP A 511 18.29 -17.06 -15.87
N SER A 512 17.38 -18.05 -15.81
CA SER A 512 15.94 -17.87 -16.13
C SER A 512 15.07 -19.01 -15.61
N ILE A 513 13.81 -18.70 -15.28
CA ILE A 513 12.74 -19.66 -14.92
C ILE A 513 11.45 -19.35 -15.69
N ASP A 514 10.67 -20.39 -16.01
CA ASP A 514 9.31 -20.25 -16.55
C ASP A 514 8.41 -21.41 -16.08
N ALA A 515 7.11 -21.18 -15.95
CA ALA A 515 6.16 -22.21 -15.54
C ALA A 515 5.25 -22.60 -16.72
N HIS A 516 5.01 -23.90 -16.90
CA HIS A 516 4.06 -24.34 -17.91
C HIS A 516 2.63 -23.96 -17.51
N PRO A 517 1.79 -23.43 -18.41
CA PRO A 517 0.47 -22.92 -18.05
C PRO A 517 -0.56 -23.99 -17.67
N THR A 518 -0.33 -25.27 -17.99
CA THR A 518 -1.31 -26.35 -17.77
C THR A 518 -0.72 -27.68 -17.27
N GLU A 519 0.60 -27.81 -17.27
CA GLU A 519 1.29 -29.05 -16.91
C GLU A 519 2.09 -28.75 -15.65
N PRO A 520 2.41 -29.75 -14.81
CA PRO A 520 3.13 -29.53 -13.57
C PRO A 520 4.64 -29.30 -13.79
N TRP A 521 5.00 -28.55 -14.83
CA TRP A 521 6.35 -28.46 -15.35
C TRP A 521 6.94 -27.08 -15.19
N ILE A 522 8.22 -27.05 -14.82
CA ILE A 522 8.98 -25.83 -14.57
C ILE A 522 10.24 -25.88 -15.40
N LEU A 523 10.44 -24.83 -16.18
CA LEU A 523 11.59 -24.64 -17.04
C LEU A 523 12.66 -23.83 -16.32
N ILE A 524 13.88 -24.36 -16.29
CA ILE A 524 15.01 -23.79 -15.56
C ILE A 524 16.23 -23.67 -16.48
N ILE A 525 16.90 -22.51 -16.48
CA ILE A 525 18.13 -22.23 -17.25
C ILE A 525 19.28 -21.84 -16.33
N ARG A 526 20.44 -22.48 -16.51
CA ARG A 526 21.70 -22.20 -15.75
C ARG A 526 22.97 -22.48 -16.58
N ARG A 527 22.98 -23.61 -17.28
CA ARG A 527 24.00 -24.05 -18.27
C ARG A 527 23.39 -24.94 -19.34
N SER A 528 22.46 -25.79 -18.93
CA SER A 528 21.54 -26.56 -19.75
C SER A 528 20.11 -26.10 -19.50
N ILE A 529 19.20 -26.57 -20.35
CA ILE A 529 17.77 -26.35 -20.21
C ILE A 529 17.20 -27.56 -19.45
N ILE A 530 16.50 -27.30 -18.34
CA ILE A 530 15.94 -28.34 -17.48
C ILE A 530 14.43 -28.15 -17.43
N ILE A 531 13.67 -29.22 -17.64
CA ILE A 531 12.26 -29.28 -17.29
C ILE A 531 12.14 -30.16 -16.07
N TRP A 532 11.55 -29.63 -15.02
CA TRP A 532 11.30 -30.36 -13.80
C TRP A 532 9.79 -30.50 -13.60
N ASP A 533 9.33 -31.72 -13.37
CA ASP A 533 7.95 -32.03 -13.05
C ASP A 533 7.77 -32.04 -11.53
N TYR A 534 7.07 -31.05 -10.98
CA TYR A 534 6.94 -30.89 -9.54
C TYR A 534 5.99 -31.90 -8.89
N ASN A 535 5.19 -32.64 -9.67
CA ASN A 535 4.37 -33.71 -9.14
C ASN A 535 5.18 -35.00 -9.02
N THR A 536 5.92 -35.37 -10.08
CA THR A 536 6.64 -36.65 -10.17
C THR A 536 8.08 -36.59 -9.68
N GLN A 537 8.65 -35.39 -9.51
CA GLN A 537 10.07 -35.15 -9.19
C GLN A 537 11.06 -35.42 -10.32
N GLU A 538 10.58 -35.77 -11.50
CA GLU A 538 11.46 -36.10 -12.62
C GLU A 538 12.09 -34.83 -13.23
N MET A 539 13.39 -34.89 -13.50
CA MET A 539 14.12 -33.85 -14.23
C MET A 539 14.50 -34.34 -15.62
N ALA A 540 14.07 -33.60 -16.65
CA ALA A 540 14.45 -33.82 -18.03
C ALA A 540 15.44 -32.75 -18.50
N HIS A 541 16.63 -33.18 -18.94
CA HIS A 541 17.68 -32.28 -19.45
C HIS A 541 17.68 -32.20 -20.98
N LEU A 542 17.77 -30.99 -21.53
CA LEU A 542 17.85 -30.70 -22.96
C LEU A 542 19.24 -30.20 -23.38
N PRO A 543 19.85 -30.76 -24.45
CA PRO A 543 19.90 -32.18 -24.84
C PRO A 543 20.81 -33.00 -23.89
N PRO A 544 20.87 -34.33 -24.02
CA PRO A 544 21.64 -35.19 -23.13
C PRO A 544 23.12 -34.78 -23.10
N ARG A 545 23.78 -34.91 -21.95
CA ARG A 545 25.25 -34.75 -21.78
C ARG A 545 26.09 -35.63 -22.74
N GLY A 546 25.48 -36.52 -23.51
CA GLY A 546 26.12 -37.47 -24.42
C GLY A 546 25.76 -37.28 -25.88
N GLU A 547 25.91 -36.07 -26.45
CA GLU A 547 26.03 -35.90 -27.91
C GLU A 547 26.71 -34.56 -28.28
N GLN A 548 27.70 -34.13 -27.49
CA GLN A 548 28.75 -33.28 -28.07
C GLN A 548 29.55 -34.16 -29.04
N LYS A 549 29.06 -34.29 -30.28
CA LYS A 549 29.94 -34.60 -31.41
C LYS A 549 31.15 -33.70 -31.27
N GLN A 550 32.34 -34.30 -31.29
CA GLN A 550 33.63 -33.62 -31.35
C GLN A 550 33.53 -32.31 -32.14
N VAL A 551 33.45 -31.19 -31.43
CA VAL A 551 34.00 -29.92 -31.89
C VAL A 551 35.24 -29.68 -31.06
N SER A 552 36.13 -30.67 -31.08
CA SER A 552 37.54 -30.48 -30.76
C SER A 552 38.21 -29.87 -31.97
N GLN A 553 38.97 -28.79 -31.75
CA GLN A 553 39.97 -28.23 -32.66
C GLN A 553 39.47 -27.42 -33.88
N LEU A 554 38.71 -26.36 -33.63
CA LEU A 554 38.88 -25.10 -34.37
C LEU A 554 38.92 -23.94 -33.38
N SER A 555 39.92 -23.97 -32.50
CA SER A 555 40.45 -22.78 -31.84
C SER A 555 41.17 -21.92 -32.90
N GLY A 556 40.38 -21.14 -33.64
CA GLY A 556 40.86 -20.12 -34.58
C GLY A 556 40.18 -18.79 -34.30
N ARG A 557 40.72 -18.02 -33.33
CA ARG A 557 40.50 -16.58 -33.04
C ARG A 557 39.06 -16.01 -32.88
N PHE A 558 37.97 -16.71 -33.14
CA PHE A 558 36.59 -16.21 -32.98
C PHE A 558 35.56 -17.31 -32.62
N GLY A 559 35.64 -17.90 -31.43
CA GLY A 559 34.71 -18.97 -31.00
C GLY A 559 34.16 -18.77 -29.58
N GLY A 560 32.94 -18.25 -29.47
CA GLY A 560 32.17 -18.17 -28.21
C GLY A 560 30.99 -19.14 -28.27
N SER A 561 30.78 -19.94 -27.22
CA SER A 561 29.73 -20.95 -27.12
C SER A 561 28.31 -20.35 -27.11
N ASN A 562 27.32 -21.02 -27.74
CA ASN A 562 25.88 -20.70 -27.66
C ASN A 562 25.26 -21.22 -26.34
N LYS A 563 25.64 -20.64 -25.21
CA LYS A 563 25.09 -20.96 -23.89
C LYS A 563 23.62 -20.49 -23.81
N PRO A 564 22.66 -21.31 -23.35
CA PRO A 564 21.29 -20.85 -23.08
C PRO A 564 21.26 -19.88 -21.88
N LEU A 565 20.47 -18.81 -21.98
CA LEU A 565 20.37 -17.74 -20.97
C LEU A 565 18.93 -17.47 -20.53
N VAL A 566 17.99 -17.43 -21.47
CA VAL A 566 16.57 -17.20 -21.17
C VAL A 566 15.73 -18.20 -21.93
N ALA A 567 14.63 -18.68 -21.35
CA ALA A 567 13.73 -19.57 -22.06
C ALA A 567 12.27 -19.41 -21.61
N LYS A 568 11.36 -19.69 -22.54
CA LYS A 568 9.90 -19.57 -22.34
C LYS A 568 9.15 -20.73 -22.97
N PHE A 569 8.06 -21.16 -22.35
CA PHE A 569 7.13 -22.13 -22.94
C PHE A 569 6.22 -21.46 -23.97
N ILE A 570 6.19 -21.99 -25.19
CA ILE A 570 5.13 -21.77 -26.18
C ILE A 570 4.20 -22.98 -26.10
N ALA A 571 3.39 -23.02 -25.04
CA ALA A 571 2.59 -24.19 -24.67
C ALA A 571 1.64 -24.64 -25.79
N GLN A 572 1.03 -23.69 -26.50
CA GLN A 572 0.11 -23.97 -27.62
C GLN A 572 0.73 -24.73 -28.80
N LYS A 573 2.07 -24.75 -28.91
CA LYS A 573 2.80 -25.53 -29.94
C LYS A 573 3.57 -26.71 -29.36
N ASN A 574 3.55 -26.89 -28.03
CA ASN A 574 4.47 -27.75 -27.29
C ASN A 574 5.94 -27.43 -27.61
N TRP A 575 6.29 -26.14 -27.63
CA TRP A 575 7.66 -25.68 -27.89
C TRP A 575 8.27 -24.92 -26.72
N ILE A 576 9.59 -24.95 -26.63
CA ILE A 576 10.39 -24.07 -25.77
C ILE A 576 11.23 -23.19 -26.68
N VAL A 577 11.09 -21.88 -26.51
CA VAL A 577 11.97 -20.90 -27.15
C VAL A 577 13.08 -20.53 -26.19
N VAL A 578 14.31 -20.51 -26.67
CA VAL A 578 15.53 -20.31 -25.87
C VAL A 578 16.36 -19.22 -26.51
N GLY A 579 16.69 -18.20 -25.72
CA GLY A 579 17.66 -17.19 -26.05
C GLY A 579 19.03 -17.60 -25.55
N CYS A 580 20.02 -17.55 -26.44
CA CYS A 580 21.39 -17.95 -26.17
C CYS A 580 22.34 -16.75 -26.15
N SER A 581 23.55 -16.97 -25.64
CA SER A 581 24.66 -16.05 -25.87
C SER A 581 24.94 -15.87 -27.36
N VAL A 582 25.62 -14.77 -27.70
CA VAL A 582 25.97 -14.43 -29.08
C VAL A 582 24.72 -14.24 -29.99
N GLY A 583 23.56 -13.94 -29.41
CA GLY A 583 22.37 -13.50 -30.13
C GLY A 583 21.55 -14.59 -30.83
N TYR A 584 21.73 -15.87 -30.50
CA TYR A 584 20.99 -16.97 -31.12
C TYR A 584 19.65 -17.25 -30.43
N ILE A 585 18.60 -17.49 -31.21
CA ILE A 585 17.35 -18.09 -30.73
C ILE A 585 17.30 -19.54 -31.21
N LYS A 586 16.98 -20.45 -30.28
CA LYS A 586 16.74 -21.86 -30.52
C LYS A 586 15.33 -22.25 -30.08
N VAL A 587 14.73 -23.19 -30.78
CA VAL A 587 13.38 -23.66 -30.53
C VAL A 587 13.39 -25.17 -30.47
N TYR A 588 12.90 -25.70 -29.36
CA TYR A 588 12.82 -27.13 -29.10
C TYR A 588 11.37 -27.56 -29.03
N LYS A 589 11.00 -28.62 -29.72
CA LYS A 589 9.71 -29.28 -29.50
C LYS A 589 9.84 -30.22 -28.31
N TYR A 590 8.86 -30.23 -27.42
CA TYR A 590 8.77 -31.19 -26.33
C TYR A 590 7.57 -32.13 -26.49
N CYS A 591 7.70 -33.33 -25.95
CA CYS A 591 6.59 -34.26 -25.75
C CYS A 591 6.60 -34.77 -24.30
N LYS A 592 5.45 -35.28 -23.81
CA LYS A 592 5.32 -35.85 -22.47
C LYS A 592 6.25 -37.05 -22.18
N GLN A 593 6.92 -37.58 -23.20
CA GLN A 593 7.80 -38.76 -23.13
C GLN A 593 9.29 -38.38 -23.28
N ALA A 594 9.65 -37.14 -22.93
CA ALA A 594 11.04 -36.65 -22.79
C ALA A 594 11.91 -36.60 -24.07
N LEU A 595 11.33 -36.72 -25.26
CA LEU A 595 12.04 -36.49 -26.52
C LEU A 595 11.97 -35.00 -26.89
N PHE A 596 13.13 -34.36 -26.89
CA PHE A 596 13.29 -32.97 -27.34
C PHE A 596 14.04 -32.93 -28.66
N SER A 597 13.44 -32.31 -29.67
CA SER A 597 14.11 -32.07 -30.94
C SER A 597 14.24 -30.57 -31.19
N GLU A 598 15.45 -30.15 -31.58
CA GLU A 598 15.66 -28.80 -32.10
C GLU A 598 14.91 -28.69 -33.43
N ILE A 599 13.94 -27.78 -33.51
CA ILE A 599 13.13 -27.57 -34.72
C ILE A 599 13.54 -26.29 -35.46
N LYS A 600 14.19 -25.35 -34.77
CA LYS A 600 14.68 -24.11 -35.35
C LYS A 600 15.85 -23.58 -34.55
N SER A 601 16.84 -23.06 -35.25
CA SER A 601 17.95 -22.30 -34.68
C SER A 601 18.34 -21.22 -35.68
N PHE A 602 18.47 -19.99 -35.22
CA PHE A 602 18.84 -18.86 -36.06
C PHE A 602 19.52 -17.76 -35.25
N LYS A 603 20.39 -17.01 -35.92
CA LYS A 603 21.03 -15.81 -35.39
C LYS A 603 19.98 -14.69 -35.40
N ALA A 604 19.38 -14.39 -34.24
CA ALA A 604 18.35 -13.37 -34.11
C ALA A 604 18.97 -11.97 -33.97
N HIS A 605 20.09 -11.90 -33.25
CA HIS A 605 20.86 -10.69 -33.02
C HIS A 605 22.30 -10.85 -33.44
N GLU A 606 22.85 -9.83 -34.07
CA GLU A 606 24.23 -9.86 -34.60
C GLU A 606 25.24 -9.81 -33.44
N TYR A 607 24.93 -8.99 -32.43
CA TYR A 607 25.77 -8.69 -31.28
C TYR A 607 25.02 -8.92 -29.95
N GLY A 608 25.79 -9.15 -28.89
CA GLY A 608 25.25 -9.29 -27.53
C GLY A 608 24.69 -10.67 -27.21
N ASP A 609 24.32 -10.82 -25.94
CA ASP A 609 23.72 -12.02 -25.37
C ASP A 609 22.22 -11.79 -25.20
N ILE A 610 21.36 -12.75 -25.56
CA ILE A 610 19.90 -12.56 -25.41
C ILE A 610 19.56 -12.51 -23.92
N SER A 611 19.14 -11.33 -23.47
CA SER A 611 18.83 -11.00 -22.08
C SER A 611 17.37 -11.24 -21.73
N SER A 612 16.47 -11.05 -22.69
CA SER A 612 15.02 -11.12 -22.47
C SER A 612 14.29 -11.70 -23.67
N LEU A 613 13.34 -12.58 -23.37
CA LEU A 613 12.34 -13.11 -24.28
C LEU A 613 10.97 -12.93 -23.64
N GLU A 614 10.05 -12.29 -24.36
CA GLU A 614 8.67 -12.12 -23.89
C GLU A 614 7.68 -12.54 -24.98
N LEU A 615 6.67 -13.32 -24.60
CA LEU A 615 5.64 -13.85 -25.49
C LEU A 615 4.45 -12.91 -25.56
N HIS A 616 3.96 -12.67 -26.76
CA HIS A 616 2.69 -11.96 -26.95
C HIS A 616 1.54 -12.82 -26.44
N GLN A 617 0.59 -12.21 -25.73
CA GLN A 617 -0.45 -12.94 -24.97
C GLN A 617 -1.39 -13.78 -25.84
N THR A 618 -1.73 -13.28 -27.03
CA THR A 618 -2.74 -13.89 -27.91
C THR A 618 -2.22 -14.22 -29.32
N GLY A 619 -1.03 -13.74 -29.66
CA GLY A 619 -0.53 -13.66 -31.03
C GLY A 619 0.73 -14.49 -31.20
N PRO A 620 1.11 -14.86 -32.44
CA PRO A 620 2.23 -15.75 -32.69
C PRO A 620 3.62 -15.07 -32.57
N TYR A 621 3.80 -14.18 -31.61
CA TYR A 621 4.93 -13.24 -31.56
C TYR A 621 5.83 -13.38 -30.33
N VAL A 622 7.14 -13.47 -30.57
CA VAL A 622 8.21 -13.37 -29.56
C VAL A 622 8.89 -12.02 -29.70
N LEU A 623 9.05 -11.28 -28.60
CA LEU A 623 10.01 -10.18 -28.52
C LEU A 623 11.35 -10.70 -28.01
N SER A 624 12.46 -10.22 -28.57
CA SER A 624 13.80 -10.50 -28.08
C SER A 624 14.69 -9.25 -28.00
N ALA A 625 15.49 -9.21 -26.94
CA ALA A 625 16.47 -8.16 -26.65
C ALA A 625 17.83 -8.74 -26.28
N VAL A 626 18.87 -7.91 -26.40
CA VAL A 626 20.25 -8.26 -26.03
C VAL A 626 20.85 -7.32 -25.00
N GLU A 627 21.82 -7.85 -24.26
CA GLU A 627 22.72 -7.11 -23.39
C GLU A 627 24.20 -7.46 -23.67
N ASN A 628 25.12 -6.73 -23.03
CA ASN A 628 26.55 -7.03 -23.09
C ASN A 628 27.08 -7.47 -21.71
N ARG A 629 26.97 -8.76 -21.39
CA ARG A 629 27.44 -9.33 -20.10
C ARG A 629 28.96 -9.38 -19.96
N ASN A 630 29.70 -9.45 -21.08
CA ASN A 630 31.12 -9.80 -21.05
C ASN A 630 32.08 -8.61 -20.90
N GLY A 631 31.58 -7.37 -20.82
CA GLY A 631 32.40 -6.18 -20.57
C GLY A 631 33.57 -5.97 -21.55
N ARG A 632 33.65 -6.76 -22.63
CA ARG A 632 34.68 -6.60 -23.65
C ARG A 632 34.43 -5.23 -24.23
N ARG A 633 35.38 -4.32 -24.00
CA ARG A 633 35.50 -3.03 -24.68
C ARG A 633 35.58 -3.32 -26.18
N ALA A 634 34.43 -3.53 -26.82
CA ALA A 634 34.29 -3.19 -28.21
C ALA A 634 34.68 -1.71 -28.26
N SER A 635 35.74 -1.41 -29.01
CA SER A 635 36.20 -0.04 -29.21
C SER A 635 34.99 0.83 -29.51
N VAL A 636 35.00 2.05 -28.97
CA VAL A 636 33.96 3.09 -29.08
C VAL A 636 33.47 3.37 -30.52
N TRP A 637 34.09 2.76 -31.52
CA TRP A 637 33.87 2.95 -32.94
C TRP A 637 33.14 1.79 -33.65
N ASP A 638 32.92 0.62 -33.02
CA ASP A 638 32.20 -0.53 -33.65
C ASP A 638 31.42 -1.36 -32.63
N ASN A 639 30.33 -0.81 -32.07
CA ASN A 639 29.37 -1.63 -31.32
C ASN A 639 27.94 -1.14 -31.60
N PRO A 640 27.31 -1.58 -32.72
CA PRO A 640 25.93 -1.24 -32.96
C PRO A 640 25.10 -2.08 -31.98
N MET A 641 24.60 -1.43 -30.93
CA MET A 641 23.62 -2.03 -30.03
C MET A 641 22.49 -2.62 -30.88
N ASP A 642 22.25 -3.94 -30.77
CA ASP A 642 21.17 -4.55 -31.55
C ASP A 642 19.82 -4.14 -30.95
N LYS A 643 18.88 -3.86 -31.84
CA LYS A 643 17.56 -3.33 -31.52
C LYS A 643 16.66 -4.44 -30.97
N ILE A 644 15.58 -4.09 -30.28
CA ILE A 644 14.57 -5.08 -29.90
C ILE A 644 13.89 -5.59 -31.18
N LYS A 645 13.64 -6.89 -31.28
CA LYS A 645 13.08 -7.53 -32.48
C LYS A 645 11.85 -8.36 -32.15
N MET A 646 10.84 -8.30 -33.01
CA MET A 646 9.61 -9.09 -32.92
C MET A 646 9.55 -10.16 -34.02
N TRP A 647 9.34 -11.41 -33.64
CA TRP A 647 9.42 -12.58 -34.52
C TRP A 647 8.09 -13.30 -34.59
N ASP A 648 7.65 -13.62 -35.82
CA ASP A 648 6.45 -14.41 -36.08
C ASP A 648 6.77 -15.90 -36.20
N TRP A 649 6.42 -16.70 -35.20
CA TRP A 649 6.72 -18.13 -35.26
C TRP A 649 5.79 -18.92 -36.19
N GLU A 650 4.62 -18.39 -36.56
CA GLU A 650 3.72 -19.04 -37.53
C GLU A 650 4.15 -18.77 -38.98
N ASN A 651 4.69 -17.59 -39.24
CA ASN A 651 5.26 -17.23 -40.53
C ASN A 651 6.75 -17.59 -40.68
N GLY A 652 7.20 -18.65 -39.99
CA GLY A 652 8.54 -19.22 -40.17
C GLY A 652 9.67 -18.49 -39.43
N TRP A 653 9.35 -17.82 -38.31
CA TRP A 653 10.24 -16.96 -37.53
C TRP A 653 10.71 -15.74 -38.32
N LYS A 654 9.81 -15.13 -39.11
CA LYS A 654 10.10 -13.88 -39.82
C LYS A 654 10.15 -12.71 -38.85
N LEU A 655 11.10 -11.81 -39.06
CA LEU A 655 11.17 -10.53 -38.37
C LEU A 655 10.03 -9.63 -38.87
N ILE A 656 9.14 -9.21 -37.97
CA ILE A 656 7.99 -8.35 -38.31
C ILE A 656 8.30 -6.88 -38.01
N CYS A 657 8.90 -6.63 -36.84
CA CYS A 657 9.13 -5.27 -36.36
C CYS A 657 10.47 -5.20 -35.61
N THR A 658 11.10 -4.04 -35.68
CA THR A 658 12.34 -3.72 -34.98
C THR A 658 12.15 -2.40 -34.26
N PHE A 659 12.47 -2.35 -32.96
CA PHE A 659 12.25 -1.18 -32.13
C PHE A 659 13.57 -0.48 -31.78
N ASN A 660 13.63 0.82 -32.02
CA ASN A 660 14.84 1.61 -31.92
C ASN A 660 15.26 1.83 -30.46
N THR A 661 16.34 1.18 -30.02
CA THR A 661 16.91 1.36 -28.68
C THR A 661 18.25 2.07 -28.69
N GLU A 662 18.41 3.05 -27.80
CA GLU A 662 19.68 3.79 -27.61
C GLU A 662 20.64 3.10 -26.62
N LYS A 663 20.15 2.10 -25.88
CA LYS A 663 20.86 1.38 -24.83
C LYS A 663 20.49 -0.10 -24.85
N TYR A 664 21.35 -0.95 -24.29
CA TYR A 664 21.03 -2.37 -24.07
C TYR A 664 19.76 -2.53 -23.25
N THR A 665 18.98 -3.54 -23.61
CA THR A 665 17.69 -3.83 -22.98
C THR A 665 17.84 -5.06 -22.09
N TYR A 666 17.48 -4.92 -20.82
CA TYR A 666 17.64 -5.97 -19.81
C TYR A 666 16.37 -6.80 -19.63
N GLN A 667 15.21 -6.17 -19.77
CA GLN A 667 13.92 -6.82 -19.56
C GLN A 667 12.87 -6.24 -20.51
N ILE A 668 11.97 -7.09 -21.00
CA ILE A 668 10.78 -6.76 -21.78
C ILE A 668 9.57 -7.35 -21.04
N LYS A 669 8.47 -6.60 -20.93
CA LYS A 669 7.19 -7.06 -20.38
C LYS A 669 6.02 -6.54 -21.19
N PHE A 670 5.10 -7.41 -21.61
CA PHE A 670 3.85 -6.99 -22.23
C PHE A 670 2.87 -6.45 -21.18
N ASN A 671 2.07 -5.46 -21.56
CA ASN A 671 0.97 -4.98 -20.74
C ASN A 671 -0.19 -6.01 -20.79
N PRO A 672 -0.62 -6.60 -19.67
CA PRO A 672 -1.74 -7.55 -19.62
C PRO A 672 -3.09 -6.95 -20.05
N MET A 673 -3.25 -5.63 -19.98
CA MET A 673 -4.49 -4.93 -20.30
C MET A 673 -4.52 -4.36 -21.72
N ASP A 674 -3.37 -4.27 -22.39
CA ASP A 674 -3.25 -3.79 -23.77
C ASP A 674 -2.20 -4.61 -24.52
N VAL A 675 -2.68 -5.54 -25.35
CA VAL A 675 -1.84 -6.47 -26.12
C VAL A 675 -0.84 -5.78 -27.05
N ASN A 676 -1.11 -4.53 -27.44
CA ASN A 676 -0.23 -3.78 -28.33
C ASN A 676 0.86 -3.03 -27.58
N MET A 677 0.82 -2.98 -26.25
CA MET A 677 1.76 -2.21 -25.44
C MET A 677 2.71 -3.10 -24.67
N PHE A 678 3.97 -2.70 -24.59
CA PHE A 678 4.97 -3.34 -23.76
C PHE A 678 5.91 -2.30 -23.15
N ALA A 679 6.58 -2.65 -22.07
CA ALA A 679 7.59 -1.83 -21.44
C ALA A 679 8.94 -2.54 -21.38
N THR A 680 10.00 -1.75 -21.35
CA THR A 680 11.37 -2.24 -21.32
C THR A 680 12.21 -1.51 -20.29
N ILE A 681 13.24 -2.22 -19.84
CA ILE A 681 14.33 -1.65 -19.06
C ILE A 681 15.53 -1.45 -19.98
N SER A 682 15.78 -0.22 -20.42
CA SER A 682 16.88 0.14 -21.33
C SER A 682 17.54 1.46 -20.93
N GLY A 683 18.24 1.44 -19.78
CA GLY A 683 18.77 2.63 -19.09
C GLY A 683 17.72 3.67 -18.66
N GLY A 684 16.46 3.21 -18.59
CA GLY A 684 15.20 3.90 -18.35
C GLY A 684 14.06 2.87 -18.39
N VAL A 685 12.88 3.21 -17.84
CA VAL A 685 11.63 2.51 -18.19
C VAL A 685 11.09 3.18 -19.45
N LYS A 686 11.02 2.44 -20.56
CA LYS A 686 10.40 2.90 -21.81
C LYS A 686 9.15 2.11 -22.11
N VAL A 687 8.12 2.78 -22.64
CA VAL A 687 6.85 2.17 -23.06
C VAL A 687 6.76 2.24 -24.58
N TRP A 688 6.30 1.16 -25.17
CA TRP A 688 6.32 0.92 -26.62
C TRP A 688 4.97 0.45 -27.09
N ASN A 689 4.65 0.78 -28.32
CA ASN A 689 3.52 0.22 -29.05
C ASN A 689 4.07 -0.70 -30.15
N THR A 690 3.55 -1.91 -30.27
CA THR A 690 4.00 -2.92 -31.26
C THR A 690 3.88 -2.45 -32.71
N CYS A 691 3.00 -1.49 -33.00
CA CYS A 691 2.82 -0.89 -34.32
C CYS A 691 3.78 0.27 -34.62
N SER A 692 4.61 0.69 -33.65
CA SER A 692 5.58 1.78 -33.81
C SER A 692 7.00 1.30 -33.53
N PRO A 693 7.99 1.62 -34.39
CA PRO A 693 9.40 1.31 -34.10
C PRO A 693 9.98 2.18 -32.99
N ASP A 694 9.38 3.33 -32.71
CA ASP A 694 9.84 4.28 -31.70
C ASP A 694 9.01 4.16 -30.41
N SER A 695 9.68 4.36 -29.28
CA SER A 695 9.03 4.34 -27.96
C SER A 695 8.00 5.45 -27.84
N VAL A 696 6.82 5.12 -27.32
CA VAL A 696 5.70 6.07 -27.09
C VAL A 696 6.08 7.07 -26.00
N SER A 697 6.77 6.60 -24.96
CA SER A 697 7.14 7.45 -23.83
C SER A 697 8.32 6.88 -23.05
N GLU A 698 9.05 7.75 -22.37
CA GLU A 698 10.11 7.41 -21.42
C GLU A 698 9.68 7.89 -20.04
N LEU A 699 9.43 6.96 -19.12
CA LEU A 699 8.92 7.27 -17.78
C LEU A 699 9.98 7.96 -16.91
N ARG A 700 11.27 7.66 -17.14
CA ARG A 700 12.38 8.17 -16.32
C ARG A 700 13.74 7.79 -16.90
N ARG A 701 14.72 8.70 -16.77
CA ARG A 701 16.15 8.43 -16.95
C ARG A 701 16.76 7.77 -15.71
N THR A 702 16.25 6.59 -15.34
CA THR A 702 16.74 5.82 -14.21
C THR A 702 17.08 4.39 -14.66
N HIS A 703 17.93 3.66 -13.95
CA HIS A 703 18.31 2.30 -14.32
C HIS A 703 17.54 1.32 -13.42
N PRO A 704 16.28 0.96 -13.71
CA PRO A 704 15.55 0.01 -12.86
C PRO A 704 16.17 -1.39 -12.94
N ALA A 705 16.05 -2.17 -11.88
CA ALA A 705 16.58 -3.54 -11.81
C ALA A 705 15.58 -4.58 -12.34
N CYS A 706 14.29 -4.34 -12.11
CA CYS A 706 13.20 -5.24 -12.46
C CYS A 706 11.89 -4.44 -12.63
N LEU A 707 10.97 -4.97 -13.45
CA LEU A 707 9.70 -4.36 -13.82
C LEU A 707 8.61 -5.44 -13.99
N ASP A 708 7.39 -5.11 -13.61
CA ASP A 708 6.19 -5.86 -14.01
C ASP A 708 4.95 -4.95 -14.13
N PHE A 709 3.92 -5.43 -14.84
CA PHE A 709 2.63 -4.76 -14.98
C PHE A 709 1.57 -5.37 -14.07
N PHE A 710 0.60 -4.56 -13.68
CA PHE A 710 -0.61 -5.02 -13.00
C PHE A 710 -1.80 -4.12 -13.30
N SER A 711 -3.00 -4.58 -12.98
CA SER A 711 -4.23 -3.79 -13.10
C SER A 711 -4.74 -3.36 -11.72
N ARG A 712 -5.15 -2.10 -11.58
CA ARG A 712 -5.88 -1.59 -10.42
C ARG A 712 -7.12 -0.86 -10.90
N ASP A 713 -8.28 -1.27 -10.40
CA ASP A 713 -9.58 -0.67 -10.74
C ASP A 713 -9.83 -0.57 -12.26
N GLY A 714 -9.32 -1.54 -13.03
CA GLY A 714 -9.41 -1.59 -14.49
C GLY A 714 -8.35 -0.75 -15.24
N ALA A 715 -7.47 -0.04 -14.54
CA ALA A 715 -6.43 0.78 -15.14
C ALA A 715 -5.02 0.13 -15.06
N PRO A 716 -4.18 0.26 -16.11
CA PRO A 716 -2.85 -0.33 -16.14
C PRO A 716 -1.86 0.43 -15.25
N HIS A 717 -1.15 -0.31 -14.42
CA HIS A 717 -0.11 0.19 -13.53
C HIS A 717 1.18 -0.62 -13.70
N MET A 718 2.31 -0.02 -13.30
CA MET A 718 3.63 -0.67 -13.29
C MET A 718 4.23 -0.65 -11.89
N ILE A 719 4.96 -1.71 -11.57
CA ILE A 719 5.84 -1.78 -10.39
C ILE A 719 7.27 -1.96 -10.88
N PHE A 720 8.20 -1.16 -10.35
CA PHE A 720 9.63 -1.36 -10.59
C PHE A 720 10.51 -0.84 -9.44
N ALA A 721 11.71 -1.43 -9.30
CA ALA A 721 12.72 -1.02 -8.32
C ALA A 721 13.86 -0.23 -9.00
N GLU A 722 14.10 1.00 -8.55
CA GLU A 722 15.12 1.89 -9.13
C GLU A 722 16.53 1.55 -8.61
N GLN A 723 17.58 1.52 -9.46
CA GLN A 723 18.96 1.22 -8.99
C GLN A 723 19.50 2.19 -7.92
N SER A 724 19.10 3.46 -7.95
CA SER A 724 19.51 4.45 -6.92
C SER A 724 18.82 4.22 -5.57
N ASN A 725 17.70 3.48 -5.55
CA ASN A 725 16.82 3.33 -4.40
C ASN A 725 16.13 1.95 -4.41
N ARG A 726 16.91 0.87 -4.59
CA ARG A 726 16.40 -0.49 -4.82
C ARG A 726 15.54 -1.04 -3.68
N ARG A 727 15.64 -0.46 -2.49
CA ARG A 727 14.86 -0.85 -1.30
C ARG A 727 13.45 -0.24 -1.26
N LYS A 728 13.10 0.58 -2.25
CA LYS A 728 11.83 1.29 -2.28
C LYS A 728 11.20 1.18 -3.67
N PRO A 729 10.68 0.00 -4.04
CA PRO A 729 10.00 -0.15 -5.31
C PRO A 729 8.82 0.82 -5.39
N THR A 730 8.64 1.40 -6.56
CA THR A 730 7.65 2.44 -6.83
C THR A 730 6.54 1.90 -7.71
N ILE A 731 5.31 2.34 -7.43
CA ILE A 731 4.12 2.04 -8.21
C ILE A 731 3.79 3.24 -9.08
N TRP A 732 3.54 2.99 -10.37
CA TRP A 732 3.27 4.03 -11.35
C TRP A 732 1.98 3.78 -12.10
N ASP A 733 1.24 4.86 -12.31
CA ASP A 733 0.12 4.92 -13.23
C ASP A 733 0.67 5.04 -14.66
N CYS A 734 0.29 4.11 -15.55
CA CYS A 734 0.79 4.11 -16.93
C CYS A 734 0.15 5.19 -17.81
N GLN A 735 -1.06 5.64 -17.49
CA GLN A 735 -1.79 6.65 -18.26
C GLN A 735 -1.25 8.04 -17.94
N ASN A 736 -1.13 8.35 -16.64
CA ASN A 736 -0.69 9.65 -16.16
C ASN A 736 0.83 9.77 -16.03
N MET A 737 1.56 8.65 -16.13
CA MET A 737 3.01 8.59 -16.02
C MET A 737 3.51 9.19 -14.71
N LYS A 738 2.79 8.92 -13.62
CA LYS A 738 3.07 9.44 -12.28
C LYS A 738 3.26 8.32 -11.27
N CYS A 739 4.17 8.55 -10.32
CA CYS A 739 4.35 7.70 -9.17
C CYS A 739 3.12 7.84 -8.26
N VAL A 740 2.40 6.74 -8.04
CA VAL A 740 1.21 6.67 -7.18
C VAL A 740 1.59 6.30 -5.75
N SER A 741 2.59 5.43 -5.58
CA SER A 741 3.02 4.97 -4.26
C SER A 741 4.46 4.51 -4.26
N THR A 742 5.07 4.47 -3.07
CA THR A 742 6.40 3.92 -2.83
C THR A 742 6.31 2.93 -1.68
N LEU A 743 6.68 1.68 -1.94
CA LEU A 743 6.64 0.63 -0.93
C LEU A 743 7.90 0.75 -0.04
N LYS A 744 7.73 1.06 1.25
CA LYS A 744 8.83 1.55 2.12
C LYS A 744 9.38 0.55 3.14
N GLU A 745 9.05 -0.73 3.01
CA GLU A 745 9.34 -1.72 4.06
C GLU A 745 10.54 -2.64 3.78
N HIS A 746 11.18 -2.60 2.60
CA HIS A 746 12.32 -3.47 2.32
C HIS A 746 13.59 -3.04 3.07
N LEU A 747 14.29 -4.03 3.62
CA LEU A 747 15.54 -3.84 4.36
C LEU A 747 16.76 -4.04 3.46
N ALA A 748 16.65 -4.87 2.43
CA ALA A 748 17.64 -5.04 1.37
C ALA A 748 17.08 -4.67 -0.02
N ASP A 749 17.93 -4.78 -1.03
CA ASP A 749 17.63 -4.35 -2.38
C ASP A 749 16.65 -5.31 -3.05
N VAL A 750 15.60 -4.77 -3.67
CA VAL A 750 14.61 -5.55 -4.41
C VAL A 750 15.23 -6.03 -5.72
N THR A 751 15.20 -7.34 -5.91
CA THR A 751 15.79 -8.04 -7.05
C THR A 751 14.74 -8.42 -8.08
N VAL A 752 13.51 -8.69 -7.64
CA VAL A 752 12.41 -9.14 -8.48
C VAL A 752 11.09 -8.55 -8.02
N VAL A 753 10.26 -8.16 -8.97
CA VAL A 753 8.87 -7.73 -8.78
C VAL A 753 7.99 -8.61 -9.65
N PHE A 754 6.82 -8.97 -9.14
CA PHE A 754 5.89 -9.88 -9.80
C PHE A 754 4.45 -9.53 -9.44
N SER A 755 3.57 -9.41 -10.42
CA SER A 755 2.12 -9.29 -10.21
C SER A 755 1.45 -10.66 -10.33
N HIS A 756 0.63 -11.04 -9.35
CA HIS A 756 -0.15 -12.27 -9.49
C HIS A 756 -1.19 -12.11 -10.62
N PRO A 757 -1.30 -13.07 -11.55
CA PRO A 757 -2.19 -12.94 -12.70
C PRO A 757 -3.69 -12.98 -12.36
N GLU A 758 -4.07 -13.66 -11.28
CA GLU A 758 -5.49 -13.87 -10.88
C GLU A 758 -5.88 -13.26 -9.53
N LEU A 759 -4.94 -12.73 -8.74
CA LEU A 759 -5.19 -12.27 -7.36
C LEU A 759 -4.72 -10.84 -7.21
N PRO A 760 -5.36 -10.02 -6.35
CA PRO A 760 -4.99 -8.63 -6.14
C PRO A 760 -3.75 -8.51 -5.22
N VAL A 761 -2.66 -9.18 -5.60
CA VAL A 761 -1.43 -9.29 -4.82
C VAL A 761 -0.22 -8.98 -5.70
N LEU A 762 0.63 -8.08 -5.21
CA LEU A 762 1.96 -7.84 -5.75
C LEU A 762 2.99 -8.54 -4.87
N VAL A 763 4.00 -9.12 -5.49
CA VAL A 763 5.07 -9.86 -4.82
C VAL A 763 6.40 -9.21 -5.15
N THR A 764 7.23 -9.00 -4.13
CA THR A 764 8.57 -8.43 -4.28
C THR A 764 9.58 -9.30 -3.55
N GLY A 765 10.61 -9.75 -4.26
CA GLY A 765 11.75 -10.50 -3.71
C GLY A 765 12.97 -9.61 -3.53
N SER A 766 13.80 -9.96 -2.54
CA SER A 766 14.91 -9.12 -2.08
C SER A 766 16.21 -9.93 -1.91
N ASP A 767 17.35 -9.25 -1.97
CA ASP A 767 18.69 -9.84 -1.81
C ASP A 767 18.91 -10.50 -0.43
N ASP A 768 18.08 -10.16 0.58
CA ASP A 768 18.10 -10.73 1.94
C ASP A 768 17.22 -11.97 2.13
N GLY A 769 16.61 -12.46 1.05
CA GLY A 769 15.78 -13.67 1.07
C GLY A 769 14.35 -13.41 1.48
N THR A 770 14.00 -12.15 1.69
CA THR A 770 12.63 -11.79 2.03
C THR A 770 11.77 -11.67 0.78
N ILE A 771 10.60 -12.29 0.84
CA ILE A 771 9.51 -12.10 -0.09
C ILE A 771 8.42 -11.34 0.62
N ARG A 772 7.96 -10.27 0.01
CA ARG A 772 6.91 -9.42 0.57
C ARG A 772 5.69 -9.44 -0.33
N LEU A 773 4.54 -9.56 0.31
CA LEU A 773 3.24 -9.59 -0.33
C LEU A 773 2.53 -8.28 -0.06
N TRP A 774 2.06 -7.64 -1.11
CA TRP A 774 1.41 -6.35 -1.04
C TRP A 774 0.02 -6.46 -1.64
N ASN A 775 -0.95 -5.78 -1.04
CA ASN A 775 -2.26 -5.63 -1.66
C ASN A 775 -2.12 -4.74 -2.90
N SER A 776 -2.57 -5.19 -4.07
CA SER A 776 -2.41 -4.43 -5.32
C SER A 776 -3.29 -3.17 -5.40
N SER A 777 -4.31 -3.04 -4.56
CA SER A 777 -5.23 -1.89 -4.52
C SER A 777 -4.86 -0.87 -3.45
N THR A 778 -4.47 -1.31 -2.25
CA THR A 778 -4.12 -0.41 -1.13
C THR A 778 -2.62 -0.19 -0.98
N PHE A 779 -1.78 -1.03 -1.61
CA PHE A 779 -0.33 -1.07 -1.45
C PHE A 779 0.14 -1.33 -0.02
N SER A 780 -0.74 -1.81 0.87
CA SER A 780 -0.38 -2.22 2.22
C SER A 780 0.37 -3.55 2.20
N LEU A 781 1.40 -3.66 3.03
CA LEU A 781 2.11 -4.92 3.27
C LEU A 781 1.17 -5.92 3.94
N LEU A 782 0.91 -7.04 3.29
CA LEU A 782 0.07 -8.14 3.79
C LEU A 782 0.89 -9.08 4.67
N GLY A 783 2.13 -9.36 4.27
CA GLY A 783 3.00 -10.27 5.00
C GLY A 783 4.41 -10.31 4.43
N VAL A 784 5.32 -10.83 5.24
CA VAL A 784 6.71 -11.11 4.85
C VAL A 784 6.94 -12.61 5.00
N LEU A 785 7.51 -13.23 3.98
CA LEU A 785 7.95 -14.62 3.99
C LEU A 785 9.47 -14.63 3.88
N ASN A 786 10.12 -15.43 4.70
CA ASN A 786 11.56 -15.65 4.59
C ASN A 786 11.84 -17.13 4.88
N CYS A 787 12.32 -17.83 3.86
CA CYS A 787 12.76 -19.23 3.98
C CYS A 787 14.25 -19.36 4.31
N GLY A 788 14.90 -18.21 4.61
CA GLY A 788 16.32 -17.96 4.93
C GLY A 788 17.30 -18.55 3.94
N LEU A 789 16.86 -18.61 2.69
CA LEU A 789 17.69 -18.79 1.51
C LEU A 789 18.04 -17.39 1.00
N ARG A 790 19.29 -17.17 0.56
CA ARG A 790 19.86 -15.81 0.44
C ARG A 790 19.15 -14.92 -0.57
N ASN A 791 19.45 -15.03 -1.86
CA ASN A 791 18.97 -14.06 -2.84
C ASN A 791 17.71 -14.59 -3.53
N VAL A 792 16.60 -13.84 -3.51
CA VAL A 792 15.44 -14.16 -4.34
C VAL A 792 15.75 -13.78 -5.79
N VAL A 793 15.97 -14.78 -6.66
CA VAL A 793 16.43 -14.52 -8.04
C VAL A 793 15.27 -14.38 -9.01
N ALA A 794 14.20 -15.16 -8.81
CA ALA A 794 13.04 -15.14 -9.70
C ALA A 794 11.77 -15.59 -8.99
N ILE A 795 10.62 -15.08 -9.46
CA ILE A 795 9.29 -15.41 -8.95
C ILE A 795 8.38 -15.68 -10.14
N THR A 796 7.54 -16.71 -10.05
CA THR A 796 6.49 -16.99 -11.03
C THR A 796 5.29 -17.64 -10.34
N SER A 797 4.16 -17.75 -11.06
CA SER A 797 2.95 -18.38 -10.56
C SER A 797 2.57 -19.59 -11.39
N LEU A 798 2.04 -20.62 -10.75
CA LEU A 798 1.39 -21.73 -11.43
C LEU A 798 -0.03 -21.31 -11.82
N LYS A 799 -0.32 -21.27 -13.13
CA LYS A 799 -1.62 -20.82 -13.64
C LYS A 799 -2.77 -21.73 -13.15
N GLY A 800 -3.90 -21.15 -12.77
CA GLY A 800 -5.05 -21.89 -12.21
C GLY A 800 -4.85 -22.42 -10.79
N SER A 801 -3.79 -21.97 -10.10
CA SER A 801 -3.50 -22.35 -8.71
C SER A 801 -3.28 -21.11 -7.85
N ARG A 802 -3.75 -21.16 -6.60
CA ARG A 802 -3.37 -20.18 -5.56
C ARG A 802 -1.95 -20.43 -5.00
N ARG A 803 -1.15 -21.30 -5.63
CA ARG A 803 0.23 -21.63 -5.25
C ARG A 803 1.22 -20.77 -6.03
N TYR A 804 2.09 -20.08 -5.30
CA TYR A 804 3.28 -19.44 -5.84
C TYR A 804 4.43 -20.42 -5.93
N MET A 805 5.34 -20.13 -6.85
CA MET A 805 6.65 -20.73 -6.88
C MET A 805 7.67 -19.60 -6.97
N TYR A 806 8.59 -19.57 -6.04
CA TYR A 806 9.69 -18.63 -6.09
C TYR A 806 11.00 -19.39 -5.94
N LEU A 807 12.02 -18.84 -6.58
CA LEU A 807 13.35 -19.43 -6.58
C LEU A 807 14.27 -18.55 -5.75
N GLU A 808 14.93 -19.17 -4.79
CA GLU A 808 15.94 -18.54 -3.96
C GLU A 808 17.30 -19.21 -4.22
N ALA A 809 18.32 -18.40 -4.50
CA ALA A 809 19.68 -18.86 -4.73
C ALA A 809 20.58 -18.52 -3.53
N CYS A 810 21.38 -19.49 -3.10
CA CYS A 810 22.51 -19.30 -2.19
C CYS A 810 23.83 -19.45 -2.95
N VAL A 811 24.94 -19.00 -2.36
CA VAL A 811 26.27 -18.89 -2.99
C VAL A 811 26.78 -20.23 -3.58
N GLU A 812 26.31 -21.37 -3.07
CA GLU A 812 26.76 -22.71 -3.50
C GLU A 812 25.61 -23.61 -3.99
N ASP A 813 24.35 -23.28 -3.67
CA ASP A 813 23.16 -24.11 -3.94
C ASP A 813 22.00 -23.25 -4.47
N CYS A 814 21.18 -23.79 -5.39
CA CYS A 814 19.91 -23.19 -5.79
C CYS A 814 18.75 -23.98 -5.19
N TYR A 815 17.76 -23.28 -4.65
CA TYR A 815 16.57 -23.88 -4.05
C TYR A 815 15.32 -23.36 -4.76
N LEU A 816 14.41 -24.27 -5.03
CA LEU A 816 13.09 -23.93 -5.53
C LEU A 816 12.08 -24.08 -4.40
N THR A 817 11.33 -23.03 -4.11
CA THR A 817 10.41 -23.00 -2.97
C THR A 817 8.98 -22.87 -3.48
N PHE A 818 8.13 -23.79 -3.03
CA PHE A 818 6.69 -23.78 -3.28
C PHE A 818 5.96 -23.23 -2.07
N TRP A 819 5.07 -22.28 -2.32
CA TRP A 819 4.29 -21.67 -1.25
C TRP A 819 2.85 -21.41 -1.68
N TRP A 820 1.92 -21.47 -0.71
CA TRP A 820 0.50 -21.28 -0.95
C TRP A 820 -0.05 -20.03 -0.26
N ILE A 821 -0.76 -19.20 -1.01
CA ILE A 821 -1.26 -17.89 -0.56
C ILE A 821 -2.31 -18.00 0.52
N GLY A 822 -3.09 -19.09 0.50
CA GLY A 822 -4.17 -19.30 1.46
C GLY A 822 -3.72 -19.40 2.91
N ASN A 823 -2.40 -19.52 3.16
CA ASN A 823 -1.80 -19.54 4.49
C ASN A 823 -1.24 -18.17 4.95
N CYS A 824 -1.44 -17.09 4.18
CA CYS A 824 -0.86 -15.78 4.47
C CYS A 824 -1.76 -14.80 5.21
#